data_AF-A0A8S1EJK7-F1
#
_entry.id   AF-A0A8S1EJK7-F1
#
_cell.length_a   1.000
_cell.length_b   1.000
_cell.length_c   1.000
_cell.angle_alpha   90.00
_cell.angle_beta   90.00
_cell.angle_gamma   90.00
#
_symmetry.space_group_name_H-M   'P 1'
#
loop_
_entity.id
_entity.type
_entity.pdbx_description
1 polymer ?
#
loop_
_entity_poly.entity_id
_entity_poly.type
_entity_poly.pdbx_seq_one_letter_code
_entity_poly.pdbx_strand_id
1 'polypeptide(L)'
;MSCKEEDLKKLERLYTEFEEIRGRSDDVETINLAVKLMLKEESCKTINLAAALGLQECFNRCATRINYKFFDHKSADGTAAHYGIGHKCIIETIEKMVSKKDFAELMQHPNDFKITPIHLSLKYEEVLHYLLMNYPQFYASAYAFPLIKTLCNLNKDDADRFSRVCKMMTAANLGFWSQSIDVLERTIIFEKLDMKAMKTILNCLPTELINKKDKTGKTALHEAVIRNDIEAVVALISYEADVNVVDNTGNPPLGYAIKLSEMSCAKALLLFNADPFLIKGACTNSKMKDLITIGSHAQLQQETREFKWNESSILLLALAKYNDLEKVTRLYLRLKDDIFNGSRPYDGAVLEKRLVDEIGTSTLAEIAKEKEFRLAIAVTRVDISPPKLEIFRSYKPPANIKDDRFNSLEDWPAAKICRCSCAAPTYFPAVEGKYMDGGITANNPSCEILCDEQTIRLLAPSTGRHMKILLSIGTGKTPTKRAENVDIALPSSSTAVAKCVDLWHSLNSIVHMKDVFIDQLTAADGIIIRMSKMSKGLKRKFDQVSGLQALNQKYACLDQQNMFQVMYIWIDGTGENLRGKTKTFDFEPKEASDLPIWNFDGTSTGQQLGDGSDVFIRPVALFRDPFRPGPNKIALCETLDHDYLPHPTNTRQMCKEVMEKVKDQVPWFGMEQEYTLLDVDKHPYGWPKHGYPGPPGPYYCAIGTDRIYGREIVEAHYKACMYAGIKISGSNAESVPSQWEFQVGPCEGIEMGDQLWVARYILHRVCEDYGVICSLDPKPVTGDWNGAGCHVNFSTLVMRTPTPEGTGYKAIQEAIVKLSKVHLEHIAYYDPHGGRDNERRLIGANETETIIAFSSGVANRECSIRIPRQVYDDKCGYFEDRRPSSNCDPYAVTATVVKTCCLSGEDSKLTMKYLPRF
;
A
#
# COMPACT_ATOMS: atom_id res chain seq x y z
N MET A 1 29.73 25.74 68.77
CA MET A 1 30.33 26.98 69.30
C MET A 1 31.80 27.01 68.94
N SER A 2 32.19 27.88 67.98
CA SER A 2 33.50 28.55 67.86
C SER A 2 33.44 29.40 66.58
N CYS A 3 32.90 30.62 66.68
CA CYS A 3 33.00 31.61 65.60
C CYS A 3 34.16 32.53 65.96
N LYS A 4 35.09 32.79 65.04
CA LYS A 4 36.22 33.69 65.30
C LYS A 4 35.70 35.13 65.34
N GLU A 5 36.28 35.97 66.17
CA GLU A 5 35.85 37.37 66.37
C GLU A 5 35.86 38.21 65.07
N GLU A 6 36.71 37.82 64.11
CA GLU A 6 36.74 38.37 62.75
C GLU A 6 35.47 38.08 61.93
N ASP A 7 34.86 36.91 62.11
CA ASP A 7 33.64 36.52 61.38
C ASP A 7 32.42 37.30 61.89
N LEU A 8 32.39 37.59 63.20
CA LEU A 8 31.38 38.44 63.85
C LEU A 8 31.45 39.90 63.35
N LYS A 9 32.67 40.47 63.26
CA LYS A 9 32.87 41.84 62.73
C LYS A 9 32.51 41.94 61.25
N LYS A 10 32.71 40.88 60.47
CA LYS A 10 32.29 40.80 59.06
C LYS A 10 30.76 40.80 58.92
N LEU A 11 30.07 40.05 59.78
CA LEU A 11 28.60 39.96 59.81
C LEU A 11 27.94 41.27 60.26
N GLU A 12 28.48 41.94 61.27
CA GLU A 12 27.99 43.27 61.71
C GLU A 12 28.14 44.33 60.60
N ARG A 13 29.23 44.27 59.83
CA ARG A 13 29.45 45.17 58.68
C ARG A 13 28.42 44.96 57.57
N LEU A 14 28.16 43.69 57.22
CA LEU A 14 27.16 43.32 56.21
C LEU A 14 25.73 43.67 56.66
N TYR A 15 25.43 43.56 57.97
CA TYR A 15 24.14 43.97 58.54
C TYR A 15 23.94 45.49 58.50
N THR A 16 25.01 46.26 58.73
CA THR A 16 24.97 47.73 58.67
C THR A 16 24.76 48.22 57.22
N GLU A 17 25.45 47.60 56.25
CA GLU A 17 25.22 47.86 54.82
C GLU A 17 23.79 47.49 54.37
N PHE A 18 23.22 46.41 54.92
CA PHE A 18 21.84 46.00 54.64
C PHE A 18 20.80 47.01 55.14
N GLU A 19 20.95 47.53 56.37
CA GLU A 19 20.02 48.54 56.92
C GLU A 19 20.14 49.90 56.20
N GLU A 20 21.33 50.29 55.71
CA GLU A 20 21.49 51.49 54.87
C GLU A 20 20.78 51.37 53.51
N ILE A 21 20.83 50.18 52.89
CA ILE A 21 20.16 49.89 51.61
C ILE A 21 18.63 49.85 51.80
N ARG A 22 18.16 49.22 52.88
CA ARG A 22 16.74 49.10 53.24
C ARG A 22 16.10 50.46 53.54
N GLY A 23 16.86 51.42 54.09
CA GLY A 23 16.36 52.76 54.39
C GLY A 23 16.22 53.69 53.18
N ARG A 24 16.78 53.34 52.01
CA ARG A 24 16.85 54.23 50.83
C ARG A 24 16.07 53.76 49.61
N SER A 25 15.51 52.55 49.63
CA SER A 25 14.78 52.01 48.46
C SER A 25 13.72 50.99 48.88
N ASP A 26 12.47 51.20 48.43
CA ASP A 26 11.37 50.23 48.50
C ASP A 26 11.38 49.24 47.31
N ASP A 27 12.43 49.31 46.47
CA ASP A 27 12.57 48.44 45.31
C ASP A 27 12.96 47.00 45.71
N VAL A 28 12.08 46.07 45.33
CA VAL A 28 12.15 44.64 45.65
C VAL A 28 13.36 43.97 45.00
N GLU A 29 13.85 44.46 43.86
CA GLU A 29 15.05 43.90 43.20
C GLU A 29 16.34 44.22 43.97
N THR A 30 16.43 45.43 44.51
CA THR A 30 17.59 45.87 45.32
C THR A 30 17.68 45.08 46.64
N ILE A 31 16.54 44.83 47.32
CA ILE A 31 16.48 43.99 48.52
C ILE A 31 16.84 42.53 48.21
N ASN A 32 16.40 42.01 47.06
CA ASN A 32 16.74 40.65 46.61
C ASN A 32 18.24 40.49 46.31
N LEU A 33 18.92 41.53 45.83
CA LEU A 33 20.36 41.51 45.57
C LEU A 33 21.17 41.51 46.88
N ALA A 34 20.74 42.27 47.88
CA ALA A 34 21.36 42.30 49.21
C ALA A 34 21.20 40.95 49.96
N VAL A 35 20.02 40.32 49.86
CA VAL A 35 19.76 38.97 50.42
C VAL A 35 20.61 37.90 49.71
N LYS A 36 20.80 38.01 48.39
CA LYS A 36 21.72 37.13 47.62
C LYS A 36 23.18 37.27 48.05
N LEU A 37 23.61 38.45 48.48
CA LEU A 37 24.97 38.67 48.99
C LEU A 37 25.17 38.04 50.37
N MET A 38 24.17 38.09 51.26
CA MET A 38 24.24 37.40 52.56
C MET A 38 24.16 35.87 52.47
N LEU A 39 23.49 35.33 51.44
CA LEU A 39 23.36 33.89 51.21
C LEU A 39 24.56 33.27 50.46
N LYS A 40 25.56 34.07 50.05
CA LYS A 40 26.69 33.63 49.23
C LYS A 40 27.77 32.85 50.02
N GLU A 41 27.70 32.84 51.36
CA GLU A 41 28.52 31.95 52.20
C GLU A 41 27.66 30.80 52.75
N GLU A 42 27.64 29.69 52.01
CA GLU A 42 26.91 28.44 52.27
C GLU A 42 27.38 27.71 53.56
N SER A 43 27.20 28.28 54.73
CA SER A 43 27.56 27.62 56.00
C SER A 43 26.35 27.50 56.94
N CYS A 44 25.99 26.26 57.30
CA CYS A 44 24.96 25.95 58.31
C CYS A 44 25.29 26.57 59.71
N LYS A 45 26.46 27.22 59.91
CA LYS A 45 26.80 27.95 61.14
C LYS A 45 26.17 29.36 61.22
N THR A 46 26.02 30.04 60.09
CA THR A 46 25.49 31.42 60.03
C THR A 46 24.00 31.46 60.35
N ILE A 47 23.27 30.43 59.91
CA ILE A 47 21.82 30.26 60.10
C ILE A 47 21.47 29.93 61.56
N ASN A 48 22.27 29.07 62.21
CA ASN A 48 22.09 28.74 63.63
C ASN A 48 22.42 29.92 64.56
N LEU A 49 23.33 30.81 64.16
CA LEU A 49 23.70 32.01 64.92
C LEU A 49 22.62 33.11 64.82
N ALA A 50 21.97 33.26 63.65
CA ALA A 50 20.86 34.20 63.44
C ALA A 50 19.61 33.86 64.28
N ALA A 51 19.33 32.57 64.49
CA ALA A 51 18.26 32.12 65.38
C ALA A 51 18.56 32.39 66.86
N ALA A 52 19.83 32.26 67.28
CA ALA A 52 20.26 32.59 68.65
C ALA A 52 20.18 34.10 68.98
N LEU A 53 20.17 34.97 67.96
CA LEU A 53 20.12 36.43 68.09
C LEU A 53 18.70 37.02 67.96
N GLY A 54 17.65 36.19 67.89
CA GLY A 54 16.24 36.66 67.90
C GLY A 54 15.73 37.28 66.59
N LEU A 55 16.46 37.14 65.47
CA LEU A 55 16.12 37.71 64.15
C LEU A 55 15.10 36.85 63.36
N GLN A 56 14.31 36.04 64.07
CA GLN A 56 13.49 34.94 63.54
C GLN A 56 12.41 35.39 62.55
N GLU A 57 11.80 36.56 62.78
CA GLU A 57 10.65 37.03 62.01
C GLU A 57 11.07 37.61 60.65
N CYS A 58 12.22 38.29 60.60
CA CYS A 58 12.83 38.78 59.37
C CYS A 58 13.27 37.62 58.46
N PHE A 59 13.83 36.56 59.05
CA PHE A 59 14.24 35.37 58.30
C PHE A 59 13.05 34.57 57.78
N ASN A 60 11.98 34.40 58.57
CA ASN A 60 10.76 33.69 58.13
C ASN A 60 10.05 34.39 56.95
N ARG A 61 10.08 35.74 56.89
CA ARG A 61 9.53 36.51 55.76
C ARG A 61 10.39 36.45 54.50
N CYS A 62 11.71 36.35 54.63
CA CYS A 62 12.60 36.13 53.48
C CYS A 62 12.56 34.68 53.00
N ALA A 63 12.50 33.72 53.93
CA ALA A 63 12.44 32.28 53.68
C ALA A 63 11.20 31.85 52.89
N THR A 64 10.06 32.55 53.06
CA THR A 64 8.82 32.30 52.31
C THR A 64 8.95 32.59 50.81
N ARG A 65 9.91 33.44 50.38
CA ARG A 65 10.16 33.76 48.96
C ARG A 65 11.17 32.82 48.28
N ILE A 66 11.98 32.09 49.06
CA ILE A 66 12.98 31.10 48.61
C ILE A 66 12.61 29.66 48.99
N ASN A 67 11.35 29.42 49.39
CA ASN A 67 10.80 28.11 49.74
C ASN A 67 11.56 27.40 50.89
N TYR A 68 12.14 28.18 51.82
CA TYR A 68 12.76 27.71 53.05
C TYR A 68 11.71 27.66 54.18
N LYS A 69 11.63 26.56 54.94
CA LYS A 69 10.84 26.48 56.18
C LYS A 69 11.70 25.83 57.28
N PHE A 70 11.70 26.43 58.47
CA PHE A 70 12.29 25.86 59.68
C PHE A 70 11.35 24.84 60.33
N PHE A 71 11.90 23.79 60.95
CA PHE A 71 11.16 22.78 61.70
C PHE A 71 11.76 22.63 63.10
N ASP A 72 10.93 22.56 64.13
CA ASP A 72 11.34 22.47 65.53
C ASP A 72 10.79 21.16 66.16
N HIS A 73 11.64 20.41 66.86
CA HIS A 73 11.23 19.32 67.75
C HIS A 73 12.13 19.30 68.98
N LYS A 74 11.55 19.34 70.18
CA LYS A 74 12.26 19.11 71.45
C LYS A 74 12.13 17.64 71.86
N SER A 75 13.22 16.89 71.90
CA SER A 75 13.22 15.56 72.51
C SER A 75 13.09 15.67 74.04
N ALA A 76 12.71 14.57 74.70
CA ALA A 76 12.47 14.51 76.16
C ALA A 76 13.71 14.86 77.02
N ASP A 77 14.89 14.87 76.42
CA ASP A 77 16.17 15.29 77.02
C ASP A 77 16.50 16.78 76.83
N GLY A 78 15.59 17.57 76.23
CA GLY A 78 15.75 19.01 76.01
C GLY A 78 16.54 19.39 74.77
N THR A 79 16.92 18.44 73.92
CA THR A 79 17.64 18.73 72.68
C THR A 79 16.68 19.18 71.57
N ALA A 80 16.80 20.42 71.08
CA ALA A 80 16.02 20.90 69.93
C ALA A 80 16.72 20.54 68.62
N ALA A 81 16.13 19.65 67.82
CA ALA A 81 16.63 19.33 66.49
C ALA A 81 15.97 20.26 65.45
N HIS A 82 16.74 21.19 64.89
CA HIS A 82 16.29 22.10 63.84
C HIS A 82 16.68 21.56 62.47
N TYR A 83 15.72 21.42 61.56
CA TYR A 83 15.97 20.97 60.18
C TYR A 83 15.85 22.13 59.20
N GLY A 84 16.88 22.36 58.38
CA GLY A 84 16.90 23.36 57.30
C GLY A 84 17.04 22.68 55.93
N ILE A 85 16.41 23.24 54.90
CA ILE A 85 16.34 22.63 53.57
C ILE A 85 17.49 23.14 52.67
N GLY A 86 18.59 22.38 52.66
CA GLY A 86 19.60 22.37 51.61
C GLY A 86 20.11 20.94 51.41
N HIS A 87 20.25 20.48 50.15
CA HIS A 87 20.51 19.08 49.77
C HIS A 87 21.64 18.43 50.59
N LYS A 88 22.76 19.14 50.77
CA LYS A 88 23.91 18.72 51.58
C LYS A 88 23.63 18.68 53.08
N CYS A 89 22.95 19.69 53.63
CA CYS A 89 22.69 19.78 55.06
C CYS A 89 21.67 18.70 55.51
N ILE A 90 20.78 18.23 54.63
CA ILE A 90 19.87 17.09 54.90
C ILE A 90 20.63 15.76 55.01
N ILE A 91 21.54 15.47 54.08
CA ILE A 91 22.35 14.23 54.10
C ILE A 91 23.22 14.21 55.36
N GLU A 92 23.96 15.28 55.65
CA GLU A 92 24.80 15.39 56.85
C GLU A 92 23.97 15.31 58.15
N THR A 93 22.72 15.80 58.14
CA THR A 93 21.83 15.71 59.30
C THR A 93 21.34 14.28 59.50
N ILE A 94 20.94 13.57 58.43
CA ILE A 94 20.54 12.16 58.50
C ILE A 94 21.71 11.29 58.96
N GLU A 95 22.92 11.50 58.44
CA GLU A 95 24.14 10.80 58.87
C GLU A 95 24.44 11.01 60.37
N LYS A 96 24.21 12.23 60.90
CA LYS A 96 24.35 12.50 62.33
C LYS A 96 23.24 11.86 63.16
N MET A 97 22.00 11.81 62.65
CA MET A 97 20.86 11.21 63.34
C MET A 97 20.93 9.69 63.43
N VAL A 98 21.56 9.02 62.46
CA VAL A 98 21.82 7.56 62.45
C VAL A 98 22.51 7.10 63.73
N SER A 99 23.33 7.96 64.36
CA SER A 99 24.04 7.65 65.61
C SER A 99 23.17 7.72 66.88
N LYS A 100 21.90 8.16 66.79
CA LYS A 100 20.98 8.26 67.94
C LYS A 100 20.19 6.96 68.13
N LYS A 101 19.97 6.56 69.40
CA LYS A 101 19.19 5.35 69.76
C LYS A 101 17.76 5.36 69.20
N ASP A 102 17.16 6.53 69.05
CA ASP A 102 15.76 6.69 68.66
C ASP A 102 15.61 7.11 67.18
N PHE A 103 16.63 6.82 66.36
CA PHE A 103 16.67 7.21 64.94
C PHE A 103 15.43 6.78 64.16
N ALA A 104 14.93 5.55 64.40
CA ALA A 104 13.74 5.04 63.73
C ALA A 104 12.46 5.80 64.10
N GLU A 105 12.34 6.21 65.37
CA GLU A 105 11.22 7.00 65.87
C GLU A 105 11.26 8.43 65.32
N LEU A 106 12.45 9.05 65.30
CA LEU A 106 12.70 10.37 64.73
C LEU A 106 12.34 10.45 63.24
N MET A 107 12.68 9.43 62.45
CA MET A 107 12.38 9.38 61.02
C MET A 107 10.88 9.23 60.71
N GLN A 108 10.11 8.69 61.67
CA GLN A 108 8.68 8.43 61.55
C GLN A 108 7.81 9.46 62.28
N HIS A 109 8.40 10.33 63.11
CA HIS A 109 7.66 11.32 63.87
C HIS A 109 7.10 12.43 62.94
N PRO A 110 5.78 12.62 62.87
CA PRO A 110 5.18 13.69 62.09
C PRO A 110 5.38 15.05 62.75
N ASN A 111 5.47 16.11 61.95
CA ASN A 111 5.34 17.49 62.44
C ASN A 111 3.87 17.90 62.63
N ASP A 112 3.62 19.15 63.01
CA ASP A 112 2.27 19.74 63.16
C ASP A 112 1.42 19.69 61.88
N PHE A 113 2.06 19.49 60.72
CA PHE A 113 1.41 19.30 59.41
C PHE A 113 1.28 17.83 59.00
N LYS A 114 1.57 16.89 59.90
CA LYS A 114 1.57 15.43 59.69
C LYS A 114 2.61 14.91 58.67
N ILE A 115 3.69 15.66 58.43
CA ILE A 115 4.78 15.28 57.50
C ILE A 115 5.96 14.75 58.32
N THR A 116 6.47 13.57 57.96
CA THR A 116 7.65 12.95 58.61
C THR A 116 8.93 13.20 57.80
N PRO A 117 10.14 13.08 58.39
CA PRO A 117 11.40 13.14 57.65
C PRO A 117 11.49 12.16 56.45
N ILE A 118 10.86 10.99 56.56
CA ILE A 118 10.73 10.04 55.43
C ILE A 118 9.96 10.67 54.26
N HIS A 119 8.91 11.45 54.50
CA HIS A 119 8.17 12.14 53.43
C HIS A 119 9.01 13.23 52.74
N LEU A 120 9.93 13.88 53.46
CA LEU A 120 10.85 14.87 52.89
C LEU A 120 11.94 14.23 52.03
N SER A 121 12.33 12.98 52.31
CA SER A 121 13.29 12.25 51.48
C SER A 121 12.80 12.10 50.03
N LEU A 122 11.49 12.00 49.80
CA LEU A 122 10.90 11.94 48.46
C LEU A 122 11.19 13.19 47.62
N LYS A 123 11.49 14.33 48.27
CA LYS A 123 11.88 15.60 47.61
C LYS A 123 13.36 15.68 47.25
N TYR A 124 14.20 14.70 47.62
CA TYR A 124 15.64 14.68 47.32
C TYR A 124 16.12 13.27 46.92
N GLU A 125 16.43 13.07 45.63
CA GLU A 125 16.70 11.74 45.06
C GLU A 125 17.92 11.06 45.70
N GLU A 126 18.98 11.81 46.05
CA GLU A 126 20.17 11.27 46.74
C GLU A 126 19.87 10.83 48.17
N VAL A 127 19.06 11.59 48.90
CA VAL A 127 18.64 11.26 50.27
C VAL A 127 17.78 10.00 50.27
N LEU A 128 16.84 9.91 49.32
CA LEU A 128 16.01 8.74 49.13
C LEU A 128 16.85 7.51 48.78
N HIS A 129 17.79 7.63 47.85
CA HIS A 129 18.68 6.53 47.47
C HIS A 129 19.50 6.03 48.67
N TYR A 130 20.08 6.95 49.46
CA TYR A 130 20.83 6.61 50.66
C TYR A 130 19.97 5.88 51.70
N LEU A 131 18.77 6.38 51.98
CA LEU A 131 17.85 5.75 52.94
C LEU A 131 17.34 4.39 52.47
N LEU A 132 17.05 4.23 51.18
CA LEU A 132 16.61 2.96 50.61
C LEU A 132 17.72 1.89 50.65
N MET A 133 18.98 2.27 50.39
CA MET A 133 20.11 1.34 50.38
C MET A 133 20.55 0.92 51.79
N ASN A 134 20.47 1.82 52.77
CA ASN A 134 20.99 1.56 54.12
C ASN A 134 19.89 1.22 55.15
N TYR A 135 18.65 1.67 54.95
CA TYR A 135 17.54 1.53 55.90
C TYR A 135 16.19 1.21 55.21
N PRO A 136 16.08 0.13 54.42
CA PRO A 136 14.87 -0.22 53.67
C PRO A 136 13.63 -0.44 54.57
N GLN A 137 13.83 -0.79 55.85
CA GLN A 137 12.76 -0.99 56.84
C GLN A 137 11.89 0.25 57.08
N PHE A 138 12.39 1.47 56.82
CA PHE A 138 11.59 2.69 56.95
C PHE A 138 10.44 2.78 55.95
N TYR A 139 10.54 2.02 54.86
CA TYR A 139 9.57 1.97 53.80
C TYR A 139 8.71 0.68 53.87
N ALA A 140 8.85 -0.10 54.94
CA ALA A 140 8.25 -1.42 55.13
C ALA A 140 7.37 -1.48 56.40
N SER A 141 6.25 -0.75 56.47
CA SER A 141 5.30 -0.82 57.61
C SER A 141 4.00 -0.04 57.35
N ALA A 142 3.18 0.18 58.40
CA ALA A 142 1.90 0.91 58.43
C ALA A 142 1.92 2.33 57.80
N TYR A 143 3.09 2.86 57.47
CA TYR A 143 3.29 4.17 56.84
C TYR A 143 3.50 4.10 55.32
N ALA A 144 3.60 2.90 54.73
CA ALA A 144 3.84 2.73 53.30
C ALA A 144 2.68 3.24 52.42
N PHE A 145 1.43 3.05 52.87
CA PHE A 145 0.25 3.56 52.16
C PHE A 145 0.13 5.11 52.20
N PRO A 146 0.28 5.79 53.36
CA PRO A 146 0.40 7.25 53.39
C PRO A 146 1.55 7.79 52.51
N LEU A 147 2.70 7.11 52.53
CA LEU A 147 3.87 7.54 51.77
C LEU A 147 3.64 7.50 50.25
N ILE A 148 3.08 6.40 49.72
CA ILE A 148 2.75 6.32 48.29
C ILE A 148 1.66 7.33 47.91
N LYS A 149 0.71 7.63 48.81
CA LYS A 149 -0.28 8.69 48.61
C LYS A 149 0.35 10.08 48.51
N THR A 150 1.37 10.37 49.33
CA THR A 150 2.16 11.60 49.20
C THR A 150 2.99 11.61 47.91
N LEU A 151 3.57 10.47 47.52
CA LEU A 151 4.30 10.33 46.27
C LEU A 151 3.42 10.66 45.05
N CYS A 152 2.18 10.18 45.03
CA CYS A 152 1.22 10.50 43.96
C CYS A 152 0.97 12.00 43.79
N ASN A 153 1.11 12.80 44.86
CA ASN A 153 1.00 14.25 44.77
C ASN A 153 2.25 14.90 44.13
N LEU A 154 3.44 14.30 44.24
CA LEU A 154 4.67 14.77 43.60
C LEU A 154 4.65 14.60 42.08
N ASN A 155 3.88 13.65 41.55
CA ASN A 155 3.68 13.47 40.10
C ASN A 155 3.13 14.75 39.42
N LYS A 156 2.39 15.59 40.15
CA LYS A 156 1.85 16.85 39.62
C LYS A 156 2.93 17.87 39.31
N ASP A 157 4.08 17.79 39.99
CA ASP A 157 5.19 18.74 39.86
C ASP A 157 6.29 18.21 38.92
N ASP A 158 6.61 16.92 38.96
CA ASP A 158 7.65 16.28 38.13
C ASP A 158 7.38 14.77 37.95
N ALA A 159 6.88 14.40 36.77
CA ALA A 159 6.47 13.04 36.48
C ALA A 159 7.62 12.07 36.15
N ASP A 160 8.72 12.57 35.59
CA ASP A 160 9.89 11.72 35.28
C ASP A 160 10.59 11.32 36.57
N ARG A 161 10.67 12.26 37.51
CA ARG A 161 11.11 12.00 38.87
C ARG A 161 10.21 11.00 39.58
N PHE A 162 8.88 11.16 39.50
CA PHE A 162 7.93 10.21 40.07
C PHE A 162 8.18 8.78 39.57
N SER A 163 8.41 8.61 38.26
CA SER A 163 8.74 7.32 37.65
C SER A 163 10.05 6.72 38.17
N ARG A 164 11.12 7.52 38.27
CA ARG A 164 12.41 7.04 38.83
C ARG A 164 12.26 6.61 40.28
N VAL A 165 11.57 7.40 41.10
CA VAL A 165 11.34 7.07 42.52
C VAL A 165 10.56 5.77 42.67
N CYS A 166 9.46 5.57 41.94
CA CYS A 166 8.71 4.30 41.95
C CYS A 166 9.58 3.08 41.62
N LYS A 167 10.45 3.20 40.60
CA LYS A 167 11.39 2.14 40.21
C LYS A 167 12.44 1.86 41.30
N MET A 168 13.00 2.92 41.90
CA MET A 168 13.96 2.79 42.99
C MET A 168 13.35 2.09 44.22
N MET A 169 12.13 2.47 44.61
CA MET A 169 11.43 1.83 45.74
C MET A 169 11.13 0.35 45.46
N THR A 170 10.73 0.03 44.23
CA THR A 170 10.47 -1.36 43.81
C THR A 170 11.75 -2.20 43.82
N ALA A 171 12.87 -1.65 43.36
CA ALA A 171 14.16 -2.34 43.34
C ALA A 171 14.76 -2.53 44.75
N ALA A 172 14.57 -1.54 45.64
CA ALA A 172 15.14 -1.56 46.99
C ALA A 172 14.37 -2.47 47.96
N ASN A 173 13.05 -2.64 47.77
CA ASN A 173 12.22 -3.52 48.60
C ASN A 173 11.13 -4.19 47.75
N LEU A 174 11.35 -5.47 47.42
CA LEU A 174 10.41 -6.31 46.66
C LEU A 174 9.02 -6.41 47.35
N GLY A 175 8.96 -6.28 48.68
CA GLY A 175 7.73 -6.35 49.47
C GLY A 175 6.98 -5.01 49.61
N PHE A 176 7.56 -3.89 49.15
CA PHE A 176 7.03 -2.53 49.37
C PHE A 176 5.55 -2.42 48.98
N TRP A 177 5.19 -2.87 47.79
CA TRP A 177 3.83 -2.76 47.27
C TRP A 177 2.83 -3.63 48.04
N SER A 178 3.25 -4.81 48.49
CA SER A 178 2.38 -5.73 49.25
C SER A 178 2.07 -5.20 50.66
N GLN A 179 2.97 -4.39 51.21
CA GLN A 179 2.84 -3.74 52.51
C GLN A 179 2.17 -2.36 52.42
N SER A 180 2.12 -1.77 51.22
CA SER A 180 1.46 -0.49 50.93
C SER A 180 -0.05 -0.66 50.76
N ILE A 181 -0.72 -1.12 51.81
CA ILE A 181 -2.17 -1.33 51.86
C ILE A 181 -2.81 -0.52 52.99
N ASP A 182 -4.04 -0.07 52.78
CA ASP A 182 -4.79 0.68 53.80
C ASP A 182 -5.48 -0.24 54.83
N VAL A 183 -6.22 0.36 55.77
CA VAL A 183 -6.97 -0.36 56.82
C VAL A 183 -8.09 -1.26 56.29
N LEU A 184 -8.49 -1.11 55.03
CA LEU A 184 -9.47 -1.94 54.33
C LEU A 184 -8.80 -2.99 53.42
N GLU A 185 -7.48 -3.15 53.52
CA GLU A 185 -6.63 -4.01 52.68
C GLU A 185 -6.55 -3.59 51.21
N ARG A 186 -6.82 -2.30 50.93
CA ARG A 186 -6.77 -1.74 49.58
C ARG A 186 -5.38 -1.25 49.22
N THR A 187 -4.96 -1.51 47.99
CA THR A 187 -3.76 -0.92 47.38
C THR A 187 -4.05 0.50 46.89
N ILE A 188 -3.01 1.29 46.61
CA ILE A 188 -3.17 2.70 46.18
C ILE A 188 -3.99 2.86 44.89
N ILE A 189 -4.07 1.81 44.05
CA ILE A 189 -4.85 1.80 42.80
C ILE A 189 -6.37 1.75 43.04
N PHE A 190 -6.83 1.53 44.27
CA PHE A 190 -8.23 1.75 44.65
C PHE A 190 -8.58 3.24 44.76
N GLU A 191 -7.62 4.14 44.86
CA GLU A 191 -7.88 5.59 44.95
C GLU A 191 -8.07 6.21 43.56
N LYS A 192 -8.59 7.43 43.48
CA LYS A 192 -8.67 8.16 42.20
C LYS A 192 -7.31 8.81 41.95
N LEU A 193 -6.59 8.32 40.95
CA LEU A 193 -5.25 8.76 40.61
C LEU A 193 -5.24 9.51 39.28
N ASP A 194 -4.27 10.41 39.11
CA ASP A 194 -3.92 10.92 37.79
C ASP A 194 -3.44 9.76 36.88
N MET A 195 -3.82 9.78 35.60
CA MET A 195 -3.52 8.66 34.70
C MET A 195 -2.03 8.39 34.51
N LYS A 196 -1.18 9.43 34.57
CA LYS A 196 0.27 9.28 34.48
C LYS A 196 0.82 8.62 35.75
N ALA A 197 0.30 9.00 36.92
CA ALA A 197 0.64 8.35 38.17
C ALA A 197 0.17 6.88 38.19
N MET A 198 -1.06 6.63 37.77
CA MET A 198 -1.67 5.31 37.73
C MET A 198 -0.87 4.34 36.84
N LYS A 199 -0.56 4.73 35.60
CA LYS A 199 0.24 3.91 34.68
C LYS A 199 1.65 3.64 35.22
N THR A 200 2.27 4.64 35.83
CA THR A 200 3.61 4.48 36.42
C THR A 200 3.59 3.49 37.58
N ILE A 201 2.56 3.54 38.44
CA ILE A 201 2.38 2.59 39.54
C ILE A 201 2.10 1.19 38.99
N LEU A 202 1.18 1.06 38.02
CA LEU A 202 0.85 -0.24 37.41
C LEU A 202 2.06 -0.90 36.73
N ASN A 203 2.98 -0.13 36.14
CA ASN A 203 4.24 -0.65 35.60
C ASN A 203 5.20 -1.20 36.67
N CYS A 204 5.05 -0.78 37.92
CA CYS A 204 5.91 -1.21 39.04
C CYS A 204 5.22 -2.24 39.95
N LEU A 205 3.90 -2.38 39.84
CA LEU A 205 3.07 -3.18 40.73
C LEU A 205 3.03 -4.64 40.25
N PRO A 206 3.31 -5.63 41.12
CA PRO A 206 3.09 -7.03 40.80
C PRO A 206 1.64 -7.32 40.39
N THR A 207 1.44 -8.14 39.35
CA THR A 207 0.11 -8.51 38.82
C THR A 207 -0.84 -9.02 39.92
N GLU A 208 -0.33 -9.81 40.88
CA GLU A 208 -1.13 -10.35 41.98
C GLU A 208 -1.81 -9.26 42.83
N LEU A 209 -1.16 -8.09 42.98
CA LEU A 209 -1.68 -6.97 43.77
C LEU A 209 -2.72 -6.13 43.01
N ILE A 210 -2.78 -6.24 41.69
CA ILE A 210 -3.79 -5.57 40.85
C ILE A 210 -5.17 -6.18 41.12
N ASN A 211 -5.21 -7.49 41.33
CA ASN A 211 -6.42 -8.27 41.63
C ASN A 211 -6.67 -8.46 43.14
N LYS A 212 -5.92 -7.76 44.00
CA LYS A 212 -6.11 -7.83 45.45
C LYS A 212 -7.53 -7.38 45.82
N LYS A 213 -8.20 -8.20 46.64
CA LYS A 213 -9.52 -7.89 47.20
C LYS A 213 -9.38 -7.09 48.48
N ASP A 214 -10.27 -6.12 48.66
CA ASP A 214 -10.46 -5.43 49.94
C ASP A 214 -11.29 -6.30 50.91
N LYS A 215 -11.52 -5.81 52.14
CA LYS A 215 -12.33 -6.53 53.15
C LYS A 215 -13.75 -6.87 52.71
N THR A 216 -14.29 -6.21 51.68
CA THR A 216 -15.62 -6.47 51.11
C THR A 216 -15.57 -7.43 49.90
N GLY A 217 -14.39 -7.91 49.53
CA GLY A 217 -14.15 -8.77 48.38
C GLY A 217 -13.97 -8.00 47.06
N LYS A 218 -14.03 -6.67 47.08
CA LYS A 218 -13.93 -5.85 45.86
C LYS A 218 -12.48 -5.64 45.43
N THR A 219 -12.24 -5.60 44.13
CA THR A 219 -10.95 -5.21 43.53
C THR A 219 -10.93 -3.74 43.14
N ALA A 220 -9.76 -3.20 42.80
CA ALA A 220 -9.63 -1.84 42.28
C ALA A 220 -10.52 -1.58 41.05
N LEU A 221 -10.73 -2.62 40.22
CA LEU A 221 -11.59 -2.57 39.04
C LEU A 221 -13.07 -2.35 39.41
N HIS A 222 -13.57 -2.97 40.49
CA HIS A 222 -14.92 -2.70 40.97
C HIS A 222 -15.09 -1.23 41.32
N GLU A 223 -14.10 -0.68 42.03
CA GLU A 223 -14.19 0.69 42.53
C GLU A 223 -14.00 1.72 41.42
N ALA A 224 -13.23 1.40 40.37
CA ALA A 224 -13.14 2.22 39.17
C ALA A 224 -14.49 2.27 38.42
N VAL A 225 -15.18 1.13 38.30
CA VAL A 225 -16.53 1.06 37.70
C VAL A 225 -17.55 1.84 38.52
N ILE A 226 -17.53 1.70 39.85
CA ILE A 226 -18.44 2.44 40.75
C ILE A 226 -18.26 3.96 40.62
N ARG A 227 -17.04 4.41 40.34
CA ARG A 227 -16.72 5.83 40.10
C ARG A 227 -16.97 6.30 38.67
N ASN A 228 -17.41 5.40 37.78
CA ASN A 228 -17.52 5.63 36.34
C ASN A 228 -16.22 6.16 35.72
N ASP A 229 -15.08 5.66 36.19
CA ASP A 229 -13.76 6.07 35.73
C ASP A 229 -13.29 5.13 34.61
N ILE A 230 -13.78 5.39 33.39
CA ILE A 230 -13.50 4.55 32.22
C ILE A 230 -12.00 4.46 31.92
N GLU A 231 -11.25 5.54 32.14
CA GLU A 231 -9.80 5.56 31.90
C GLU A 231 -9.07 4.65 32.88
N ALA A 232 -9.46 4.68 34.17
CA ALA A 232 -8.94 3.77 35.17
C ALA A 232 -9.35 2.31 34.90
N VAL A 233 -10.59 2.06 34.45
CA VAL A 233 -11.08 0.72 34.06
C VAL A 233 -10.22 0.15 32.92
N VAL A 234 -10.02 0.90 31.84
CA VAL A 234 -9.21 0.46 30.69
C VAL A 234 -7.75 0.26 31.09
N ALA A 235 -7.18 1.14 31.91
CA ALA A 235 -5.81 1.00 32.39
C ALA A 235 -5.63 -0.24 33.28
N LEU A 236 -6.51 -0.49 34.25
CA LEU A 236 -6.43 -1.69 35.09
C LEU A 236 -6.47 -2.97 34.24
N ILE A 237 -7.40 -3.04 33.29
CA ILE A 237 -7.55 -4.21 32.41
C ILE A 237 -6.29 -4.41 31.53
N SER A 238 -5.68 -3.32 31.04
CA SER A 238 -4.44 -3.34 30.24
C SER A 238 -3.23 -3.89 31.00
N TYR A 239 -3.28 -3.86 32.33
CA TYR A 239 -2.27 -4.39 33.24
C TYR A 239 -2.78 -5.63 34.00
N GLU A 240 -3.56 -6.49 33.34
CA GLU A 240 -3.93 -7.81 33.87
C GLU A 240 -4.92 -7.82 35.06
N ALA A 241 -5.76 -6.78 35.19
CA ALA A 241 -6.93 -6.89 36.05
C ALA A 241 -7.93 -7.91 35.50
N ASP A 242 -8.37 -8.83 36.36
CA ASP A 242 -9.38 -9.85 36.07
C ASP A 242 -10.79 -9.21 36.17
N VAL A 243 -11.49 -9.23 35.04
CA VAL A 243 -12.82 -8.61 34.87
C VAL A 243 -13.95 -9.41 35.51
N ASN A 244 -13.69 -10.67 35.88
CA ASN A 244 -14.67 -11.64 36.37
C ASN A 244 -14.57 -11.90 37.88
N VAL A 245 -13.65 -11.23 38.59
CA VAL A 245 -13.54 -11.34 40.04
C VAL A 245 -14.85 -10.92 40.69
N VAL A 246 -15.41 -11.76 41.55
CA VAL A 246 -16.62 -11.42 42.32
C VAL A 246 -16.29 -10.93 43.73
N ASP A 247 -17.07 -9.97 44.21
CA ASP A 247 -17.04 -9.51 45.60
C ASP A 247 -17.66 -10.53 46.57
N ASN A 248 -17.70 -10.21 47.87
CA ASN A 248 -18.26 -11.11 48.89
C ASN A 248 -19.78 -11.33 48.74
N THR A 249 -20.47 -10.51 47.94
CA THR A 249 -21.90 -10.69 47.59
C THR A 249 -22.08 -11.55 46.33
N GLY A 250 -20.98 -11.88 45.66
CA GLY A 250 -20.95 -12.61 44.40
C GLY A 250 -21.25 -11.72 43.19
N ASN A 251 -21.08 -10.40 43.30
CA ASN A 251 -21.25 -9.47 42.18
C ASN A 251 -19.90 -9.18 41.51
N PRO A 252 -19.78 -9.31 40.18
CA PRO A 252 -18.59 -8.92 39.42
C PRO A 252 -18.61 -7.41 39.07
N PRO A 253 -17.50 -6.82 38.59
CA PRO A 253 -17.45 -5.43 38.11
C PRO A 253 -18.54 -5.12 37.07
N LEU A 254 -18.82 -6.06 36.16
CA LEU A 254 -19.88 -5.92 35.17
C LEU A 254 -21.27 -5.78 35.82
N GLY A 255 -21.52 -6.47 36.93
CA GLY A 255 -22.76 -6.35 37.70
C GLY A 255 -22.94 -4.94 38.28
N TYR A 256 -21.86 -4.31 38.75
CA TYR A 256 -21.90 -2.91 39.20
C TYR A 256 -22.14 -1.94 38.04
N ALA A 257 -21.48 -2.14 36.89
CA ALA A 257 -21.70 -1.30 35.71
C ALA A 257 -23.19 -1.33 35.28
N ILE A 258 -23.82 -2.51 35.32
CA ILE A 258 -25.22 -2.67 34.95
C ILE A 258 -26.15 -2.05 35.99
N LYS A 259 -25.93 -2.33 37.27
CA LYS A 259 -26.74 -1.77 38.36
C LYS A 259 -26.73 -0.24 38.37
N LEU A 260 -25.58 0.36 38.05
CA LEU A 260 -25.37 1.81 38.01
C LEU A 260 -25.71 2.44 36.65
N SER A 261 -26.12 1.64 35.66
CA SER A 261 -26.40 2.09 34.28
C SER A 261 -25.20 2.71 33.54
N GLU A 262 -23.97 2.29 33.87
CA GLU A 262 -22.73 2.78 33.29
C GLU A 262 -22.35 2.07 31.99
N MET A 263 -22.91 2.57 30.87
CA MET A 263 -22.78 1.94 29.55
C MET A 263 -21.33 1.83 29.06
N SER A 264 -20.50 2.85 29.26
CA SER A 264 -19.11 2.85 28.78
C SER A 264 -18.27 1.80 29.52
N CYS A 265 -18.43 1.70 30.83
CA CYS A 265 -17.76 0.69 31.64
C CYS A 265 -18.25 -0.72 31.31
N ALA A 266 -19.57 -0.92 31.13
CA ALA A 266 -20.14 -2.21 30.74
C ALA A 266 -19.61 -2.69 29.37
N LYS A 267 -19.53 -1.79 28.38
CA LYS A 267 -18.95 -2.09 27.05
C LYS A 267 -17.48 -2.47 27.14
N ALA A 268 -16.68 -1.72 27.90
CA ALA A 268 -15.27 -2.01 28.10
C ALA A 268 -15.08 -3.39 28.76
N LEU A 269 -15.84 -3.71 29.81
CA LEU A 269 -15.74 -5.02 30.47
C LEU A 269 -16.13 -6.17 29.54
N LEU A 270 -17.22 -6.04 28.78
CA LEU A 270 -17.66 -7.05 27.81
C LEU A 270 -16.65 -7.24 26.67
N LEU A 271 -15.99 -6.15 26.23
CA LEU A 271 -14.89 -6.22 25.25
C LEU A 271 -13.73 -7.09 25.76
N PHE A 272 -13.46 -7.05 27.06
CA PHE A 272 -12.42 -7.84 27.71
C PHE A 272 -12.94 -9.17 28.31
N ASN A 273 -13.98 -9.73 27.68
CA ASN A 273 -14.52 -11.06 28.00
C ASN A 273 -15.07 -11.20 29.43
N ALA A 274 -15.70 -10.13 29.94
CA ALA A 274 -16.48 -10.22 31.16
C ALA A 274 -17.69 -11.14 30.95
N ASP A 275 -17.83 -12.14 31.82
CA ASP A 275 -18.88 -13.14 31.77
C ASP A 275 -20.21 -12.57 32.27
N PRO A 276 -21.23 -12.42 31.39
CA PRO A 276 -22.53 -11.92 31.79
C PRO A 276 -23.29 -12.89 32.70
N PHE A 277 -22.96 -14.18 32.69
CA PHE A 277 -23.62 -15.18 33.53
C PHE A 277 -23.28 -15.03 35.03
N LEU A 278 -22.23 -14.26 35.36
CA LEU A 278 -21.85 -13.97 36.75
C LEU A 278 -22.68 -12.84 37.38
N ILE A 279 -23.53 -12.14 36.62
CA ILE A 279 -24.32 -11.01 37.14
C ILE A 279 -25.47 -11.51 38.02
N LYS A 280 -25.56 -11.00 39.27
CA LYS A 280 -26.71 -11.25 40.14
C LYS A 280 -27.72 -10.10 40.07
N GLY A 281 -28.93 -10.40 39.57
CA GLY A 281 -30.06 -9.47 39.54
C GLY A 281 -30.58 -9.17 38.13
N ALA A 282 -31.87 -8.85 38.01
CA ALA A 282 -32.47 -8.53 36.71
C ALA A 282 -32.04 -7.14 36.24
N CYS A 283 -31.40 -7.04 35.07
CA CYS A 283 -31.22 -5.77 34.39
C CYS A 283 -32.61 -5.20 34.03
N THR A 284 -32.92 -3.96 34.40
CA THR A 284 -34.22 -3.32 34.07
C THR A 284 -34.14 -2.42 32.83
N ASN A 285 -32.93 -2.05 32.41
CA ASN A 285 -32.68 -1.19 31.26
C ASN A 285 -32.64 -2.00 29.95
N SER A 286 -33.58 -1.73 29.01
CA SER A 286 -33.69 -2.54 27.78
C SER A 286 -32.42 -2.46 26.92
N LYS A 287 -31.78 -1.30 26.82
CA LYS A 287 -30.54 -1.12 26.04
C LYS A 287 -29.37 -1.93 26.60
N MET A 288 -29.33 -2.10 27.92
CA MET A 288 -28.32 -2.96 28.56
C MET A 288 -28.64 -4.44 28.40
N LYS A 289 -29.92 -4.84 28.45
CA LYS A 289 -30.31 -6.22 28.11
C LYS A 289 -29.90 -6.56 26.69
N ASP A 290 -30.13 -5.66 25.74
CA ASP A 290 -29.74 -5.85 24.34
C ASP A 290 -28.22 -5.98 24.23
N LEU A 291 -27.44 -5.12 24.89
CA LEU A 291 -25.96 -5.19 24.92
C LEU A 291 -25.44 -6.52 25.48
N ILE A 292 -26.04 -7.02 26.57
CA ILE A 292 -25.68 -8.30 27.19
C ILE A 292 -26.05 -9.48 26.27
N THR A 293 -27.19 -9.40 25.58
CA THR A 293 -27.69 -10.47 24.70
C THR A 293 -26.94 -10.52 23.37
N ILE A 294 -26.53 -9.36 22.84
CA ILE A 294 -25.71 -9.23 21.62
C ILE A 294 -24.23 -9.59 21.88
N GLY A 295 -23.87 -9.85 23.15
CA GLY A 295 -22.52 -10.10 23.64
C GLY A 295 -21.79 -11.30 23.03
N SER A 296 -21.36 -11.17 21.78
CA SER A 296 -20.07 -11.60 21.25
C SER A 296 -19.90 -10.99 19.84
N HIS A 297 -18.86 -10.18 19.68
CA HIS A 297 -18.29 -9.69 18.41
C HIS A 297 -18.95 -8.54 17.59
N ALA A 298 -20.27 -8.37 17.50
CA ALA A 298 -20.82 -7.54 16.40
C ALA A 298 -20.75 -6.00 16.58
N GLN A 299 -20.85 -5.46 17.80
CA GLN A 299 -20.92 -3.99 18.03
C GLN A 299 -19.54 -3.33 18.25
N LEU A 300 -18.49 -4.15 18.36
CA LEU A 300 -17.11 -3.78 18.70
C LEU A 300 -16.36 -2.99 17.60
N GLN A 301 -16.84 -3.02 16.36
CA GLN A 301 -16.23 -2.31 15.23
C GLN A 301 -16.57 -0.81 15.18
N GLN A 302 -17.56 -0.33 15.94
CA GLN A 302 -18.05 1.04 15.78
C GLN A 302 -17.34 2.05 16.69
N GLU A 303 -16.86 1.63 17.87
CA GLU A 303 -16.21 2.51 18.85
C GLU A 303 -14.67 2.46 18.81
N THR A 304 -14.06 1.45 18.18
CA THR A 304 -12.63 1.38 17.87
C THR A 304 -12.21 2.31 16.71
N ARG A 305 -13.15 3.07 16.13
CA ARG A 305 -12.95 3.99 14.99
C ARG A 305 -12.02 5.18 15.23
N GLU A 306 -11.53 5.39 16.45
CA GLU A 306 -10.60 6.49 16.76
C GLU A 306 -9.11 6.14 16.56
N PHE A 307 -8.76 4.88 16.31
CA PHE A 307 -7.39 4.46 16.07
C PHE A 307 -7.07 4.55 14.56
N LYS A 308 -6.19 5.48 14.17
CA LYS A 308 -5.98 5.93 12.79
C LYS A 308 -4.66 5.46 12.14
N TRP A 309 -4.04 4.37 12.58
CA TRP A 309 -2.73 3.91 12.04
C TRP A 309 -2.64 2.37 11.96
N ASN A 310 -1.66 1.85 11.23
CA ASN A 310 -1.55 0.42 10.88
C ASN A 310 -0.82 -0.39 11.98
N GLU A 311 -1.58 -1.07 12.83
CA GLU A 311 -1.04 -1.88 13.95
C GLU A 311 -0.85 -3.36 13.61
N SER A 312 -1.04 -3.74 12.34
CA SER A 312 -1.23 -5.14 11.92
C SER A 312 0.00 -6.02 12.16
N SER A 313 1.20 -5.48 11.96
CA SER A 313 2.46 -6.19 12.19
C SER A 313 2.76 -6.38 13.69
N ILE A 314 2.37 -5.44 14.54
CA ILE A 314 2.49 -5.55 16.01
C ILE A 314 1.58 -6.68 16.50
N LEU A 315 0.32 -6.68 16.05
CA LEU A 315 -0.66 -7.71 16.38
C LEU A 315 -0.20 -9.10 15.88
N LEU A 316 0.34 -9.18 14.66
CA LEU A 316 0.89 -10.43 14.11
C LEU A 316 2.03 -10.98 14.97
N LEU A 317 3.00 -10.14 15.35
CA LEU A 317 4.12 -10.57 16.18
C LEU A 317 3.69 -10.94 17.60
N ALA A 318 2.80 -10.15 18.19
CA ALA A 318 2.27 -10.42 19.53
C ALA A 318 1.48 -11.73 19.55
N LEU A 319 0.67 -12.01 18.53
CA LEU A 319 -0.03 -13.30 18.38
C LEU A 319 0.95 -14.45 18.21
N ALA A 320 1.97 -14.28 17.37
CA ALA A 320 2.98 -15.32 17.15
C ALA A 320 3.78 -15.63 18.42
N LYS A 321 4.09 -14.61 19.22
CA LYS A 321 4.85 -14.74 20.48
C LYS A 321 4.01 -15.29 21.62
N TYR A 322 2.83 -14.71 21.88
CA TYR A 322 2.04 -15.01 23.08
C TYR A 322 1.01 -16.11 22.85
N ASN A 323 0.49 -16.27 21.62
CA ASN A 323 -0.62 -17.16 21.27
C ASN A 323 -1.85 -16.99 22.21
N ASP A 324 -2.10 -15.75 22.64
CA ASP A 324 -3.10 -15.38 23.63
C ASP A 324 -3.69 -14.01 23.26
N LEU A 325 -4.95 -13.99 22.84
CA LEU A 325 -5.63 -12.79 22.35
C LEU A 325 -5.82 -11.73 23.44
N GLU A 326 -5.97 -12.14 24.70
CA GLU A 326 -6.14 -11.25 25.84
C GLU A 326 -4.83 -10.49 26.10
N LYS A 327 -3.70 -11.19 26.09
CA LYS A 327 -2.37 -10.58 26.19
C LYS A 327 -2.07 -9.64 25.02
N VAL A 328 -2.43 -10.02 23.80
CA VAL A 328 -2.26 -9.18 22.61
C VAL A 328 -3.08 -7.90 22.72
N THR A 329 -4.34 -8.00 23.16
CA THR A 329 -5.22 -6.83 23.32
C THR A 329 -4.72 -5.89 24.41
N ARG A 330 -4.22 -6.45 25.53
CA ARG A 330 -3.60 -5.67 26.61
C ARG A 330 -2.34 -4.95 26.14
N LEU A 331 -1.45 -5.64 25.42
CA LEU A 331 -0.25 -5.05 24.84
C LEU A 331 -0.60 -3.88 23.92
N TYR A 332 -1.56 -4.08 23.02
CA TYR A 332 -2.04 -3.06 22.09
C TYR A 332 -2.52 -1.79 22.83
N LEU A 333 -3.29 -1.95 23.91
CA LEU A 333 -3.75 -0.81 24.71
C LEU A 333 -2.61 -0.08 25.42
N ARG A 334 -1.62 -0.79 25.96
CA ARG A 334 -0.45 -0.16 26.61
C ARG A 334 0.38 0.66 25.62
N LEU A 335 0.55 0.15 24.41
CA LEU A 335 1.32 0.79 23.35
C LEU A 335 0.71 2.13 22.90
N LYS A 336 -0.62 2.27 22.88
CA LYS A 336 -1.32 3.49 22.46
C LYS A 336 -0.77 4.76 23.12
N ASP A 337 -0.62 4.74 24.44
CA ASP A 337 -0.36 5.96 25.20
C ASP A 337 1.14 6.30 25.29
N ASP A 338 1.99 5.30 25.11
CA ASP A 338 3.45 5.45 25.16
C ASP A 338 4.04 5.88 23.82
N ILE A 339 3.41 5.48 22.72
CA ILE A 339 3.88 5.74 21.35
C ILE A 339 3.38 7.10 20.84
N PHE A 340 2.13 7.48 21.12
CA PHE A 340 1.49 8.67 20.56
C PHE A 340 1.59 9.91 21.44
N ASN A 341 2.77 10.13 22.02
CA ASN A 341 3.01 11.28 22.87
C ASN A 341 3.72 12.40 22.08
N GLY A 342 3.13 13.59 22.02
CA GLY A 342 3.67 14.76 21.32
C GLY A 342 3.09 15.00 19.92
N SER A 343 3.77 15.83 19.13
CA SER A 343 3.37 16.15 17.75
C SER A 343 3.97 15.17 16.75
N ARG A 344 3.25 14.91 15.66
CA ARG A 344 3.74 14.12 14.53
C ARG A 344 4.92 14.82 13.82
N PRO A 345 5.85 14.06 13.21
CA PRO A 345 6.00 12.61 13.34
C PRO A 345 6.44 12.19 14.75
N TYR A 346 5.91 11.09 15.25
CA TYR A 346 6.23 10.53 16.57
C TYR A 346 7.63 9.91 16.57
N ASP A 347 8.25 9.82 17.75
CA ASP A 347 9.59 9.26 17.90
C ASP A 347 9.60 7.75 17.61
N GLY A 348 10.18 7.38 16.47
CA GLY A 348 10.31 6.00 16.04
C GLY A 348 11.20 5.14 16.94
N ALA A 349 12.13 5.75 17.69
CA ALA A 349 13.01 5.03 18.60
C ALA A 349 12.25 4.58 19.87
N VAL A 350 11.25 5.35 20.31
CA VAL A 350 10.37 4.97 21.42
C VAL A 350 9.55 3.73 21.04
N LEU A 351 8.97 3.72 19.84
CA LEU A 351 8.23 2.56 19.32
C LEU A 351 9.14 1.33 19.22
N GLU A 352 10.31 1.45 18.60
CA GLU A 352 11.24 0.33 18.45
C GLU A 352 11.70 -0.21 19.82
N LYS A 353 12.06 0.68 20.76
CA LYS A 353 12.42 0.29 22.12
C LYS A 353 11.30 -0.47 22.82
N ARG A 354 10.05 0.00 22.73
CA ARG A 354 8.90 -0.70 23.33
C ARG A 354 8.67 -2.07 22.69
N LEU A 355 8.81 -2.18 21.37
CA LEU A 355 8.73 -3.45 20.68
C LEU A 355 9.86 -4.41 21.10
N VAL A 356 11.07 -3.90 21.34
CA VAL A 356 12.19 -4.70 21.86
C VAL A 356 11.95 -5.12 23.32
N ASP A 357 11.46 -4.24 24.19
CA ASP A 357 11.13 -4.56 25.59
C ASP A 357 10.07 -5.69 25.67
N GLU A 358 9.08 -5.66 24.78
CA GLU A 358 7.96 -6.60 24.77
C GLU A 358 8.26 -7.89 23.97
N ILE A 359 8.85 -7.79 22.78
CA ILE A 359 9.05 -8.92 21.85
C ILE A 359 10.46 -9.50 21.96
N GLY A 360 11.45 -8.71 22.40
CA GLY A 360 12.86 -9.08 22.45
C GLY A 360 13.60 -8.75 21.14
N THR A 361 14.82 -9.23 21.03
CA THR A 361 15.69 -9.04 19.85
C THR A 361 15.60 -10.19 18.84
N SER A 362 14.69 -11.13 19.04
CA SER A 362 14.54 -12.31 18.19
C SER A 362 14.15 -11.94 16.76
N THR A 363 14.61 -12.73 15.79
CA THR A 363 14.24 -12.63 14.37
C THR A 363 12.85 -13.21 14.09
N LEU A 364 12.28 -12.93 12.92
CA LEU A 364 11.02 -13.56 12.49
C LEU A 364 11.10 -15.08 12.47
N ALA A 365 12.24 -15.64 12.04
CA ALA A 365 12.47 -17.07 11.96
C ALA A 365 12.47 -17.72 13.35
N GLU A 366 13.11 -17.10 14.34
CA GLU A 366 13.16 -17.60 15.72
C GLU A 366 11.78 -17.59 16.39
N ILE A 367 11.02 -16.50 16.26
CA ILE A 367 9.65 -16.39 16.79
C ILE A 367 8.75 -17.44 16.12
N ALA A 368 8.87 -17.59 14.81
CA ALA A 368 8.07 -18.54 14.04
C ALA A 368 8.39 -20.00 14.38
N LYS A 369 9.65 -20.32 14.67
CA LYS A 369 10.12 -21.68 14.96
C LYS A 369 9.51 -22.26 16.22
N GLU A 370 9.28 -21.46 17.26
CA GLU A 370 8.78 -21.94 18.55
C GLU A 370 7.38 -22.58 18.44
N LYS A 371 6.53 -22.07 17.53
CA LYS A 371 5.14 -22.49 17.36
C LYS A 371 4.82 -23.06 15.97
N GLU A 372 5.86 -23.35 15.17
CA GLU A 372 5.74 -23.80 13.76
C GLU A 372 4.91 -22.88 12.85
N PHE A 373 4.92 -21.57 13.11
CA PHE A 373 4.26 -20.60 12.25
C PHE A 373 5.09 -20.27 11.01
N ARG A 374 4.42 -19.74 9.98
CA ARG A 374 5.06 -19.02 8.88
C ARG A 374 4.59 -17.58 8.93
N LEU A 375 5.51 -16.66 9.20
CA LEU A 375 5.24 -15.24 9.35
C LEU A 375 5.72 -14.49 8.13
N ALA A 376 4.97 -13.46 7.75
CA ALA A 376 5.36 -12.54 6.70
C ALA A 376 4.90 -11.11 7.01
N ILE A 377 5.79 -10.13 6.82
CA ILE A 377 5.52 -8.70 7.06
C ILE A 377 5.85 -7.91 5.81
N ALA A 378 4.88 -7.14 5.33
CA ALA A 378 5.03 -6.25 4.18
C ALA A 378 5.63 -4.90 4.58
N VAL A 379 6.60 -4.44 3.77
CA VAL A 379 7.31 -3.17 3.92
C VAL A 379 7.47 -2.54 2.53
N THR A 380 7.37 -1.22 2.43
CA THR A 380 7.63 -0.50 1.18
C THR A 380 9.01 0.13 1.20
N ARG A 381 9.83 -0.19 0.21
CA ARG A 381 11.10 0.46 -0.04
C ARG A 381 10.89 1.74 -0.87
N VAL A 382 11.24 2.89 -0.32
CA VAL A 382 10.92 4.23 -0.84
C VAL A 382 12.13 5.06 -1.27
N ASP A 383 13.35 4.56 -1.08
CA ASP A 383 14.58 5.16 -1.63
C ASP A 383 14.72 4.95 -3.15
N ILE A 384 13.75 4.30 -3.79
CA ILE A 384 13.75 3.97 -5.22
C ILE A 384 12.42 4.37 -5.87
N SER A 385 12.49 4.69 -7.17
CA SER A 385 11.33 5.04 -7.99
C SER A 385 11.16 4.04 -9.15
N PRO A 386 10.00 3.37 -9.27
CA PRO A 386 8.86 3.43 -8.34
C PRO A 386 9.18 2.71 -7.01
N PRO A 387 8.52 3.10 -5.88
CA PRO A 387 8.60 2.38 -4.62
C PRO A 387 8.30 0.89 -4.77
N LYS A 388 9.05 0.05 -4.08
CA LYS A 388 8.97 -1.41 -4.23
C LYS A 388 8.42 -2.07 -2.97
N LEU A 389 7.46 -2.98 -3.13
CA LEU A 389 7.01 -3.85 -2.05
C LEU A 389 8.08 -4.91 -1.74
N GLU A 390 8.46 -5.03 -0.48
CA GLU A 390 9.30 -6.09 0.04
C GLU A 390 8.56 -6.83 1.16
N ILE A 391 8.67 -8.17 1.18
CA ILE A 391 8.00 -9.01 2.17
C ILE A 391 9.07 -9.76 2.95
N PHE A 392 9.21 -9.41 4.22
CA PHE A 392 10.07 -10.11 5.17
C PHE A 392 9.39 -11.40 5.59
N ARG A 393 10.08 -12.54 5.48
CA ARG A 393 9.52 -13.88 5.71
C ARG A 393 10.29 -14.62 6.78
N SER A 394 9.60 -15.45 7.56
CA SER A 394 10.23 -16.37 8.52
C SER A 394 10.67 -17.69 7.90
N TYR A 395 10.42 -17.88 6.59
CA TYR A 395 10.65 -19.12 5.86
C TYR A 395 11.34 -18.86 4.52
N LYS A 396 12.11 -19.83 4.08
CA LYS A 396 12.82 -19.85 2.80
C LYS A 396 12.36 -20.99 1.91
N PRO A 397 12.60 -20.90 0.59
CA PRO A 397 12.51 -22.06 -0.27
C PRO A 397 13.58 -23.10 0.13
N PRO A 398 13.37 -24.38 -0.21
CA PRO A 398 14.36 -25.45 -0.04
C PRO A 398 15.75 -25.06 -0.58
N ALA A 399 16.82 -25.48 0.11
CA ALA A 399 18.19 -25.04 -0.14
C ALA A 399 18.73 -25.28 -1.58
N ASN A 400 18.10 -26.19 -2.33
CA ASN A 400 18.42 -26.50 -3.72
C ASN A 400 17.84 -25.49 -4.73
N ILE A 401 17.20 -24.40 -4.27
CA ILE A 401 16.34 -23.56 -5.10
C ILE A 401 16.68 -22.09 -4.88
N LYS A 402 17.16 -21.44 -5.96
CA LYS A 402 17.42 -20.01 -5.99
C LYS A 402 16.18 -19.29 -6.50
N ASP A 403 15.53 -18.54 -5.62
CA ASP A 403 14.41 -17.67 -5.95
C ASP A 403 14.65 -16.28 -5.36
N ASP A 404 14.90 -15.31 -6.23
CA ASP A 404 15.24 -13.93 -5.88
C ASP A 404 14.08 -13.19 -5.16
N ARG A 405 12.87 -13.76 -5.12
CA ARG A 405 11.73 -13.22 -4.34
C ARG A 405 11.90 -13.41 -2.83
N PHE A 406 12.79 -14.32 -2.41
CA PHE A 406 13.08 -14.65 -1.02
C PHE A 406 14.38 -14.02 -0.49
N ASN A 407 14.86 -12.95 -1.15
CA ASN A 407 16.08 -12.26 -0.73
C ASN A 407 16.06 -11.90 0.76
N SER A 408 17.12 -12.34 1.45
CA SER A 408 17.20 -12.47 2.90
C SER A 408 17.58 -11.18 3.60
N LEU A 409 16.71 -10.73 4.50
CA LEU A 409 17.05 -9.91 5.67
C LEU A 409 16.77 -10.72 6.94
N GLU A 410 17.24 -11.98 6.96
CA GLU A 410 17.02 -12.92 8.07
C GLU A 410 17.62 -12.43 9.40
N ASP A 411 18.60 -11.53 9.35
CA ASP A 411 19.33 -11.08 10.53
C ASP A 411 18.67 -9.90 11.24
N TRP A 412 17.55 -9.38 10.71
CA TRP A 412 16.90 -8.22 11.33
C TRP A 412 16.03 -8.67 12.52
N PRO A 413 16.14 -7.98 13.68
CA PRO A 413 15.21 -8.16 14.78
C PRO A 413 13.77 -7.96 14.33
N ALA A 414 12.85 -8.83 14.75
CA ALA A 414 11.44 -8.74 14.39
C ALA A 414 10.82 -7.39 14.79
N ALA A 415 11.27 -6.82 15.92
CA ALA A 415 10.89 -5.48 16.37
C ALA A 415 11.23 -4.39 15.34
N LYS A 416 12.41 -4.47 14.70
CA LYS A 416 12.85 -3.53 13.66
C LYS A 416 12.05 -3.68 12.36
N ILE A 417 11.76 -4.92 11.96
CA ILE A 417 10.90 -5.21 10.79
C ILE A 417 9.47 -4.67 11.03
N CYS A 418 8.94 -4.90 12.22
CA CYS A 418 7.65 -4.35 12.66
C CYS A 418 7.66 -2.81 12.59
N ARG A 419 8.73 -2.17 13.06
CA ARG A 419 8.91 -0.72 13.00
C ARG A 419 8.92 -0.19 11.56
N CYS A 420 9.49 -0.94 10.60
CA CYS A 420 9.40 -0.59 9.18
C CYS A 420 7.96 -0.63 8.68
N SER A 421 7.22 -1.68 9.03
CA SER A 421 5.81 -1.85 8.65
C SER A 421 4.88 -0.84 9.32
N CYS A 422 5.22 -0.31 10.50
CA CYS A 422 4.47 0.73 11.19
C CYS A 422 4.88 2.17 10.79
N ALA A 423 5.83 2.33 9.85
CA ALA A 423 6.36 3.61 9.43
C ALA A 423 5.43 4.35 8.44
N ALA A 424 4.22 4.66 8.88
CA ALA A 424 3.26 5.38 8.05
C ALA A 424 3.74 6.83 7.83
N PRO A 425 3.59 7.39 6.60
CA PRO A 425 4.18 8.68 6.17
C PRO A 425 4.02 9.87 7.12
N THR A 426 2.88 9.95 7.81
CA THR A 426 2.54 11.06 8.70
C THR A 426 2.76 10.73 10.18
N TYR A 427 3.07 9.48 10.51
CA TYR A 427 3.17 9.01 11.90
C TYR A 427 4.61 8.80 12.34
N PHE A 428 5.46 8.22 11.49
CA PHE A 428 6.85 7.96 11.84
C PHE A 428 7.76 8.19 10.64
N PRO A 429 9.03 8.58 10.86
CA PRO A 429 10.01 8.66 9.79
C PRO A 429 10.32 7.27 9.21
N ALA A 430 10.82 7.24 7.97
CA ALA A 430 11.30 6.03 7.32
C ALA A 430 12.47 5.41 8.11
N VAL A 431 12.45 4.08 8.24
CA VAL A 431 13.55 3.35 8.89
C VAL A 431 14.74 3.32 7.94
N GLU A 432 15.91 3.72 8.45
CA GLU A 432 17.15 3.91 7.67
C GLU A 432 17.00 4.86 6.47
N GLY A 433 15.97 5.71 6.45
CA GLY A 433 15.66 6.56 5.28
C GLY A 433 15.22 5.79 4.03
N LYS A 434 14.93 4.48 4.15
CA LYS A 434 14.65 3.58 3.02
C LYS A 434 13.30 2.86 3.13
N TYR A 435 12.90 2.47 4.33
CA TYR A 435 11.78 1.57 4.53
C TYR A 435 10.59 2.25 5.22
N MET A 436 9.41 2.08 4.63
CA MET A 436 8.14 2.57 5.14
C MET A 436 7.05 1.50 5.18
N ASP A 437 5.86 1.86 5.69
CA ASP A 437 4.70 0.98 5.83
C ASP A 437 4.37 0.25 4.50
N GLY A 438 4.19 -1.07 4.57
CA GLY A 438 3.84 -1.91 3.42
C GLY A 438 2.48 -1.59 2.82
N GLY A 439 1.54 -1.09 3.62
CA GLY A 439 0.20 -0.64 3.23
C GLY A 439 0.19 0.50 2.21
N ILE A 440 1.30 1.25 2.10
CA ILE A 440 1.49 2.26 1.04
C ILE A 440 1.42 1.59 -0.36
N THR A 441 2.00 0.39 -0.49
CA THR A 441 2.08 -0.34 -1.76
C THR A 441 1.09 -1.50 -1.84
N ALA A 442 0.82 -2.20 -0.73
CA ALA A 442 -0.07 -3.35 -0.68
C ALA A 442 -0.90 -3.42 0.61
N ASN A 443 -2.22 -3.21 0.48
CA ASN A 443 -3.17 -3.33 1.60
C ASN A 443 -3.38 -4.78 2.09
N ASN A 444 -3.07 -5.79 1.28
CA ASN A 444 -3.21 -7.20 1.67
C ASN A 444 -2.19 -8.07 0.91
N PRO A 445 -1.10 -8.53 1.56
CA PRO A 445 -0.07 -9.36 0.94
C PRO A 445 -0.43 -10.86 0.89
N SER A 446 -1.68 -11.25 1.19
CA SER A 446 -2.10 -12.66 1.25
C SER A 446 -1.86 -13.42 -0.05
N CYS A 447 -2.00 -12.75 -1.20
CA CYS A 447 -1.79 -13.37 -2.51
C CYS A 447 -0.33 -13.79 -2.71
N GLU A 448 0.61 -12.98 -2.24
CA GLU A 448 2.05 -13.26 -2.30
C GLU A 448 2.40 -14.47 -1.44
N ILE A 449 1.83 -14.58 -0.24
CA ILE A 449 2.05 -15.74 0.64
C ILE A 449 1.46 -17.02 0.04
N LEU A 450 0.30 -16.94 -0.61
CA LEU A 450 -0.27 -18.07 -1.35
C LEU A 450 0.60 -18.48 -2.54
N CYS A 451 1.18 -17.50 -3.26
CA CYS A 451 2.11 -17.75 -4.35
C CYS A 451 3.42 -18.40 -3.85
N ASP A 452 3.94 -17.95 -2.71
CA ASP A 452 5.10 -18.56 -2.07
C ASP A 452 4.82 -20.02 -1.70
N GLU A 453 3.67 -20.30 -1.07
CA GLU A 453 3.26 -21.66 -0.70
C GLU A 453 3.11 -22.56 -1.92
N GLN A 454 2.52 -22.05 -3.00
CA GLN A 454 2.40 -22.78 -4.25
C GLN A 454 3.78 -23.05 -4.88
N THR A 455 4.68 -22.07 -4.81
CA THR A 455 6.07 -22.23 -5.28
C THR A 455 6.77 -23.33 -4.47
N ILE A 456 6.71 -23.29 -3.14
CA ILE A 456 7.31 -24.29 -2.26
C ILE A 456 6.73 -25.69 -2.55
N ARG A 457 5.41 -25.79 -2.79
CA ARG A 457 4.74 -27.05 -3.19
C ARG A 457 5.26 -27.62 -4.50
N LEU A 458 5.37 -26.79 -5.53
CA LEU A 458 5.84 -27.20 -6.85
C LEU A 458 7.30 -27.65 -6.81
N LEU A 459 8.08 -26.97 -5.97
CA LEU A 459 9.53 -27.06 -6.00
C LEU A 459 10.11 -28.05 -4.98
N ALA A 460 9.38 -28.41 -3.92
CA ALA A 460 9.73 -29.50 -3.00
C ALA A 460 8.50 -30.28 -2.49
N PRO A 461 7.88 -31.10 -3.35
CA PRO A 461 6.67 -31.86 -3.02
C PRO A 461 6.85 -32.88 -1.88
N SER A 462 8.09 -33.27 -1.56
CA SER A 462 8.41 -34.27 -0.52
C SER A 462 8.45 -33.71 0.91
N THR A 463 8.31 -32.40 1.13
CA THR A 463 8.51 -31.77 2.45
C THR A 463 7.34 -31.90 3.43
N GLY A 464 6.19 -32.46 2.99
CA GLY A 464 5.14 -33.02 3.87
C GLY A 464 4.36 -32.06 4.79
N ARG A 465 4.72 -30.77 4.90
CA ARG A 465 3.98 -29.78 5.70
C ARG A 465 3.60 -28.57 4.87
N HIS A 466 2.33 -28.53 4.47
CA HIS A 466 1.72 -27.47 3.69
C HIS A 466 0.86 -26.55 4.55
N MET A 467 0.79 -25.28 4.19
CA MET A 467 -0.07 -24.30 4.85
C MET A 467 -1.54 -24.72 4.70
N LYS A 468 -2.26 -24.86 5.83
CA LYS A 468 -3.69 -25.19 5.87
C LYS A 468 -4.58 -23.97 6.09
N ILE A 469 -4.07 -22.99 6.85
CA ILE A 469 -4.79 -21.79 7.24
C ILE A 469 -3.87 -20.60 6.98
N LEU A 470 -4.40 -19.58 6.31
CA LEU A 470 -3.76 -18.27 6.17
C LEU A 470 -4.58 -17.27 6.98
N LEU A 471 -3.93 -16.61 7.94
CA LEU A 471 -4.51 -15.52 8.72
C LEU A 471 -3.94 -14.19 8.22
N SER A 472 -4.80 -13.35 7.64
CA SER A 472 -4.45 -11.98 7.23
C SER A 472 -4.93 -10.99 8.29
N ILE A 473 -4.00 -10.23 8.87
CA ILE A 473 -4.28 -9.21 9.88
C ILE A 473 -4.08 -7.85 9.21
N GLY A 474 -5.10 -6.96 9.26
CA GLY A 474 -4.96 -5.58 8.78
C GLY A 474 -5.96 -5.06 7.73
N THR A 475 -7.09 -5.73 7.49
CA THR A 475 -8.09 -5.21 6.53
C THR A 475 -9.07 -4.23 7.21
N GLY A 476 -8.69 -2.96 7.28
CA GLY A 476 -9.61 -1.88 7.65
C GLY A 476 -10.58 -1.55 6.51
N LYS A 477 -11.85 -1.27 6.85
CA LYS A 477 -12.80 -0.62 5.93
C LYS A 477 -12.54 0.89 5.98
N THR A 478 -12.10 1.49 4.89
CA THR A 478 -11.70 2.92 4.84
C THR A 478 -12.87 3.84 5.20
N PRO A 479 -12.74 4.76 6.18
CA PRO A 479 -13.66 5.89 6.30
C PRO A 479 -13.43 6.83 5.11
N THR A 480 -14.45 7.02 4.27
CA THR A 480 -14.42 7.99 3.17
C THR A 480 -14.55 9.41 3.75
N LYS A 481 -13.43 10.03 4.13
CA LYS A 481 -13.36 11.48 4.37
C LYS A 481 -12.42 12.10 3.34
N ARG A 482 -12.91 13.16 2.67
CA ARG A 482 -12.14 13.98 1.73
C ARG A 482 -11.00 14.67 2.49
N ALA A 483 -9.76 14.50 2.04
CA ALA A 483 -8.61 15.16 2.64
C ALA A 483 -8.55 16.60 2.12
N GLU A 484 -8.81 17.58 2.99
CA GLU A 484 -8.85 18.99 2.60
C GLU A 484 -7.46 19.65 2.63
N ASN A 485 -6.49 19.08 3.34
CA ASN A 485 -5.09 19.51 3.35
C ASN A 485 -4.15 18.33 3.70
N VAL A 486 -3.06 18.17 2.94
CA VAL A 486 -1.95 17.25 3.27
C VAL A 486 -0.85 18.11 3.90
N ASP A 487 -0.80 18.17 5.23
CA ASP A 487 0.27 18.87 5.94
C ASP A 487 1.55 18.01 5.93
N ILE A 488 2.59 18.53 5.28
CA ILE A 488 3.91 17.92 5.17
C ILE A 488 4.86 18.75 6.04
N ALA A 489 5.20 18.25 7.24
CA ALA A 489 6.03 18.99 8.20
C ALA A 489 7.50 18.52 8.23
N LEU A 490 8.39 19.52 8.37
CA LEU A 490 9.85 19.43 8.46
C LEU A 490 10.33 18.95 9.86
N PRO A 491 11.46 18.22 9.96
CA PRO A 491 11.95 17.68 11.23
C PRO A 491 12.56 18.74 12.17
N SER A 492 12.30 18.60 13.47
CA SER A 492 12.84 19.41 14.56
C SER A 492 13.97 18.67 15.30
N SER A 493 15.23 18.82 14.87
CA SER A 493 16.41 18.41 15.67
C SER A 493 17.54 19.45 15.63
N SER A 494 18.45 19.45 16.61
CA SER A 494 19.25 20.62 17.03
C SER A 494 20.68 20.72 16.48
N THR A 495 21.12 19.88 15.53
CA THR A 495 22.50 19.97 14.96
C THR A 495 22.52 20.10 13.43
N ALA A 496 23.28 21.08 12.93
CA ALA A 496 23.19 21.58 11.55
C ALA A 496 23.64 20.60 10.45
N VAL A 497 24.53 19.65 10.75
CA VAL A 497 25.06 18.70 9.77
C VAL A 497 24.13 17.49 9.57
N ALA A 498 23.53 16.99 10.66
CA ALA A 498 22.48 15.97 10.58
C ALA A 498 21.23 16.51 9.86
N LYS A 499 20.91 17.80 10.05
CA LYS A 499 19.82 18.49 9.33
C LYS A 499 19.91 18.35 7.82
N CYS A 500 21.07 18.55 7.18
CA CYS A 500 21.14 18.56 5.72
C CYS A 500 20.96 17.18 5.10
N VAL A 501 21.46 16.13 5.74
CA VAL A 501 21.34 14.74 5.26
C VAL A 501 19.93 14.21 5.49
N ASP A 502 19.38 14.40 6.70
CA ASP A 502 18.02 13.98 7.03
C ASP A 502 16.97 14.76 6.23
N LEU A 503 17.21 16.05 5.97
CA LEU A 503 16.33 16.88 5.14
C LEU A 503 16.36 16.44 3.68
N TRP A 504 17.51 16.06 3.12
CA TRP A 504 17.61 15.59 1.73
C TRP A 504 16.94 14.23 1.53
N HIS A 505 17.14 13.28 2.47
CA HIS A 505 16.44 11.99 2.46
C HIS A 505 14.93 12.14 2.70
N SER A 506 14.52 13.05 3.58
CA SER A 506 13.10 13.34 3.82
C SER A 506 12.45 14.01 2.62
N LEU A 507 13.10 14.99 1.97
CA LEU A 507 12.59 15.67 0.78
C LEU A 507 12.43 14.71 -0.40
N ASN A 508 13.40 13.83 -0.66
CA ASN A 508 13.27 12.81 -1.69
C ASN A 508 12.13 11.83 -1.37
N SER A 509 12.01 11.36 -0.13
CA SER A 509 10.91 10.46 0.28
C SER A 509 9.54 11.15 0.17
N ILE A 510 9.47 12.45 0.47
CA ILE A 510 8.26 13.29 0.38
C ILE A 510 7.84 13.52 -1.07
N VAL A 511 8.78 13.75 -1.99
CA VAL A 511 8.47 13.92 -3.42
C VAL A 511 7.86 12.62 -3.98
N HIS A 512 8.47 11.47 -3.69
CA HIS A 512 7.94 10.17 -4.14
C HIS A 512 6.61 9.81 -3.45
N MET A 513 6.41 10.21 -2.19
CA MET A 513 5.13 10.03 -1.48
C MET A 513 4.02 10.95 -1.96
N LYS A 514 4.34 12.20 -2.35
CA LYS A 514 3.37 13.14 -2.93
C LYS A 514 2.75 12.53 -4.19
N ASP A 515 3.55 11.89 -5.03
CA ASP A 515 3.06 11.20 -6.23
C ASP A 515 2.15 10.03 -5.87
N VAL A 516 2.51 9.20 -4.87
CA VAL A 516 1.64 8.12 -4.36
C VAL A 516 0.32 8.64 -3.77
N PHE A 517 0.36 9.72 -2.99
CA PHE A 517 -0.83 10.29 -2.34
C PHE A 517 -1.76 10.99 -3.35
N ILE A 518 -1.22 11.73 -4.32
CA ILE A 518 -2.00 12.34 -5.40
C ILE A 518 -2.67 11.26 -6.25
N ASP A 519 -1.99 10.17 -6.55
CA ASP A 519 -2.55 9.04 -7.31
C ASP A 519 -3.58 8.22 -6.53
N GLN A 520 -3.44 8.12 -5.20
CA GLN A 520 -4.47 7.49 -4.36
C GLN A 520 -5.70 8.39 -4.16
N LEU A 521 -5.51 9.71 -4.07
CA LEU A 521 -6.61 10.68 -3.97
C LEU A 521 -7.43 10.78 -5.26
N THR A 522 -6.79 10.62 -6.42
CA THR A 522 -7.48 10.59 -7.73
C THR A 522 -8.12 9.24 -8.06
N ALA A 523 -7.79 8.17 -7.33
CA ALA A 523 -8.33 6.82 -7.53
C ALA A 523 -9.57 6.49 -6.69
N ALA A 524 -10.04 7.40 -5.82
CA ALA A 524 -11.04 7.14 -4.80
C ALA A 524 -12.47 7.53 -5.21
N ASP A 525 -12.99 6.90 -6.27
CA ASP A 525 -14.45 6.77 -6.47
C ASP A 525 -14.83 5.28 -6.44
N GLY A 526 -15.29 4.82 -5.27
CA GLY A 526 -16.19 3.67 -5.14
C GLY A 526 -15.63 2.23 -5.24
N ILE A 527 -14.33 1.99 -5.43
CA ILE A 527 -13.80 0.62 -5.61
C ILE A 527 -12.98 0.12 -4.40
N ILE A 528 -13.21 -1.14 -4.00
CA ILE A 528 -12.38 -1.88 -3.03
C ILE A 528 -10.91 -1.84 -3.50
N ILE A 529 -10.06 -1.20 -2.71
CA ILE A 529 -8.61 -1.09 -2.95
C ILE A 529 -7.94 -2.45 -2.68
N ARG A 530 -8.05 -3.41 -3.60
CA ARG A 530 -6.94 -4.36 -3.86
C ARG A 530 -5.73 -3.51 -4.33
N MET A 531 -4.50 -3.88 -4.00
CA MET A 531 -3.19 -3.24 -4.32
C MET A 531 -3.14 -1.75 -4.73
N SER A 532 -2.21 -0.97 -4.15
CA SER A 532 -1.91 0.36 -4.68
C SER A 532 -1.63 0.25 -6.18
N LYS A 533 -2.30 1.11 -6.95
CA LYS A 533 -2.32 1.10 -8.41
C LYS A 533 -1.01 1.57 -9.04
N MET A 534 0.10 1.65 -8.32
CA MET A 534 1.38 2.11 -8.87
C MET A 534 2.26 1.03 -9.52
N SER A 535 1.82 -0.22 -9.57
CA SER A 535 2.47 -1.23 -10.44
C SER A 535 1.55 -1.78 -11.53
N LYS A 536 0.36 -1.22 -11.71
CA LYS A 536 -0.79 -2.06 -12.10
C LYS A 536 -1.83 -1.39 -13.01
N GLY A 537 -1.38 -0.79 -14.11
CA GLY A 537 -2.12 -0.90 -15.37
C GLY A 537 -1.92 -2.30 -15.99
N LEU A 538 -0.66 -2.74 -16.09
CA LEU A 538 -0.31 -4.08 -16.60
C LEU A 538 -0.53 -5.20 -15.57
N LYS A 539 -0.02 -5.04 -14.34
CA LYS A 539 0.32 -6.18 -13.48
C LYS A 539 -0.87 -6.81 -12.71
N ARG A 540 -2.09 -6.24 -12.80
CA ARG A 540 -3.26 -6.67 -11.99
C ARG A 540 -4.17 -7.63 -12.73
N LYS A 541 -4.37 -7.42 -14.03
CA LYS A 541 -4.79 -8.50 -14.92
C LYS A 541 -3.69 -9.55 -14.95
N PHE A 542 -2.43 -9.15 -15.13
CA PHE A 542 -1.28 -10.08 -15.13
C PHE A 542 -1.10 -10.96 -13.89
N ASP A 543 -1.50 -10.58 -12.67
CA ASP A 543 -1.29 -11.46 -11.49
C ASP A 543 -2.43 -12.46 -11.26
N GLN A 544 -3.65 -12.16 -11.70
CA GLN A 544 -4.73 -13.16 -11.81
C GLN A 544 -4.53 -14.05 -13.04
N VAL A 545 -4.11 -13.42 -14.15
CA VAL A 545 -3.75 -14.08 -15.40
C VAL A 545 -2.47 -14.87 -15.24
N SER A 546 -1.47 -14.50 -14.42
CA SER A 546 -0.24 -15.29 -14.22
C SER A 546 -0.50 -16.52 -13.35
N GLY A 547 -1.41 -16.47 -12.38
CA GLY A 547 -1.88 -17.65 -11.66
C GLY A 547 -2.63 -18.63 -12.59
N LEU A 548 -3.52 -18.11 -13.44
CA LEU A 548 -4.25 -18.90 -14.44
C LEU A 548 -3.37 -19.36 -15.61
N GLN A 549 -2.38 -18.56 -16.03
CA GLN A 549 -1.42 -18.85 -17.09
C GLN A 549 -0.37 -19.83 -16.59
N ALA A 550 0.07 -19.75 -15.34
CA ALA A 550 0.90 -20.79 -14.74
C ALA A 550 0.13 -22.12 -14.65
N LEU A 551 -1.18 -22.06 -14.33
CA LEU A 551 -2.05 -23.23 -14.39
C LEU A 551 -2.22 -23.74 -15.83
N ASN A 552 -2.41 -22.87 -16.82
CA ASN A 552 -2.51 -23.26 -18.22
C ASN A 552 -1.18 -23.80 -18.75
N GLN A 553 -0.04 -23.21 -18.37
CA GLN A 553 1.30 -23.68 -18.72
C GLN A 553 1.56 -25.08 -18.16
N LYS A 554 1.09 -25.36 -16.93
CA LYS A 554 1.13 -26.72 -16.36
C LYS A 554 0.45 -27.75 -17.26
N TYR A 555 -0.65 -27.39 -17.93
CA TYR A 555 -1.34 -28.30 -18.86
C TYR A 555 -0.76 -28.24 -20.28
N ALA A 556 -0.30 -27.07 -20.73
CA ALA A 556 0.24 -26.86 -22.06
C ALA A 556 1.59 -27.57 -22.28
N CYS A 557 2.33 -27.87 -21.22
CA CYS A 557 3.57 -28.64 -21.29
C CYS A 557 3.36 -30.17 -21.22
N LEU A 558 2.12 -30.64 -21.07
CA LEU A 558 1.84 -32.07 -21.12
C LEU A 558 2.10 -32.60 -22.53
N ASP A 559 2.63 -33.82 -22.60
CA ASP A 559 2.78 -34.52 -23.87
C ASP A 559 1.39 -34.75 -24.51
N GLN A 560 1.25 -34.29 -25.75
CA GLN A 560 0.03 -34.46 -26.56
C GLN A 560 -0.04 -35.83 -27.28
N GLN A 561 0.84 -36.79 -26.93
CA GLN A 561 0.79 -38.20 -27.31
C GLN A 561 0.69 -38.45 -28.83
N ASN A 562 1.55 -37.80 -29.62
CA ASN A 562 1.53 -37.87 -31.10
C ASN A 562 0.19 -37.49 -31.74
N MET A 563 -0.71 -36.82 -31.02
CA MET A 563 -1.90 -36.20 -31.59
C MET A 563 -1.58 -34.75 -31.94
N PHE A 564 -2.25 -34.22 -32.96
CA PHE A 564 -2.01 -32.90 -33.51
C PHE A 564 -3.30 -32.09 -33.48
N GLN A 565 -3.22 -30.87 -32.93
CA GLN A 565 -4.36 -29.96 -32.90
C GLN A 565 -4.28 -28.99 -34.07
N VAL A 566 -5.38 -28.86 -34.81
CA VAL A 566 -5.49 -27.90 -35.91
C VAL A 566 -6.66 -26.97 -35.65
N MET A 567 -6.36 -25.69 -35.46
CA MET A 567 -7.36 -24.65 -35.33
C MET A 567 -7.81 -24.19 -36.73
N TYR A 568 -9.02 -24.57 -37.13
CA TYR A 568 -9.66 -24.08 -38.34
C TYR A 568 -10.22 -22.69 -38.05
N ILE A 569 -9.83 -21.68 -38.84
CA ILE A 569 -10.33 -20.31 -38.72
C ILE A 569 -11.01 -19.85 -40.02
N TRP A 570 -12.07 -19.06 -39.92
CA TRP A 570 -12.83 -18.52 -41.05
C TRP A 570 -13.46 -17.17 -40.73
N ILE A 571 -13.89 -16.45 -41.76
CA ILE A 571 -14.59 -15.15 -41.66
C ILE A 571 -16.09 -15.42 -41.62
N ASP A 572 -16.80 -14.77 -40.69
CA ASP A 572 -18.25 -14.95 -40.54
C ASP A 572 -19.10 -14.07 -41.46
N GLY A 573 -20.42 -14.10 -41.25
CA GLY A 573 -21.40 -13.41 -42.08
C GLY A 573 -21.32 -11.88 -42.00
N THR A 574 -20.60 -11.31 -41.03
CA THR A 574 -20.38 -9.86 -41.00
C THR A 574 -19.28 -9.41 -41.96
N GLY A 575 -18.43 -10.34 -42.43
CA GLY A 575 -17.26 -10.02 -43.25
C GLY A 575 -16.10 -9.40 -42.45
N GLU A 576 -16.24 -9.27 -41.13
CA GLU A 576 -15.24 -8.63 -40.25
C GLU A 576 -14.69 -9.58 -39.20
N ASN A 577 -15.56 -10.39 -38.61
CA ASN A 577 -15.20 -11.18 -37.45
C ASN A 577 -14.65 -12.54 -37.85
N LEU A 578 -13.60 -12.96 -37.15
CA LEU A 578 -13.03 -14.29 -37.27
C LEU A 578 -13.68 -15.25 -36.28
N ARG A 579 -13.90 -16.48 -36.74
CA ARG A 579 -14.35 -17.61 -35.93
C ARG A 579 -13.34 -18.72 -36.02
N GLY A 580 -13.34 -19.61 -35.05
CA GLY A 580 -12.45 -20.76 -35.09
C GLY A 580 -12.88 -21.91 -34.21
N LYS A 581 -12.47 -23.13 -34.60
CA LYS A 581 -12.62 -24.34 -33.79
C LYS A 581 -11.52 -25.34 -34.09
N THR A 582 -11.24 -26.23 -33.14
CA THR A 582 -10.10 -27.15 -33.20
C THR A 582 -10.53 -28.57 -33.54
N LYS A 583 -9.83 -29.21 -34.47
CA LYS A 583 -9.90 -30.65 -34.73
C LYS A 583 -8.60 -31.34 -34.32
N THR A 584 -8.69 -32.59 -33.89
CA THR A 584 -7.54 -33.43 -33.55
C THR A 584 -7.25 -34.38 -34.70
N PHE A 585 -5.97 -34.57 -35.03
CA PHE A 585 -5.46 -35.50 -36.03
C PHE A 585 -4.38 -36.41 -35.43
N ASP A 586 -4.22 -37.59 -36.00
CA ASP A 586 -3.18 -38.56 -35.69
C ASP A 586 -1.94 -38.45 -36.62
N PHE A 587 -1.92 -37.44 -37.48
CA PHE A 587 -0.79 -37.08 -38.34
C PHE A 587 -0.53 -35.57 -38.30
N GLU A 588 0.72 -35.17 -38.57
CA GLU A 588 1.07 -33.75 -38.72
C GLU A 588 0.78 -33.29 -40.15
N PRO A 589 -0.22 -32.42 -40.39
CA PRO A 589 -0.47 -31.89 -41.73
C PRO A 589 0.70 -31.01 -42.17
N LYS A 590 1.14 -31.19 -43.42
CA LYS A 590 2.24 -30.44 -44.03
C LYS A 590 1.73 -29.32 -44.94
N GLU A 591 0.57 -29.53 -45.56
CA GLU A 591 -0.10 -28.55 -46.41
C GLU A 591 -1.60 -28.49 -46.11
N ALA A 592 -2.28 -27.43 -46.58
CA ALA A 592 -3.71 -27.25 -46.34
C ALA A 592 -4.57 -28.34 -46.99
N SER A 593 -4.12 -28.91 -48.12
CA SER A 593 -4.77 -30.02 -48.83
C SER A 593 -4.79 -31.33 -48.05
N ASP A 594 -3.89 -31.53 -47.08
CA ASP A 594 -3.90 -32.71 -46.21
C ASP A 594 -5.12 -32.74 -45.28
N LEU A 595 -5.77 -31.58 -45.09
CA LEU A 595 -6.83 -31.39 -44.13
C LEU A 595 -8.21 -31.55 -44.79
N PRO A 596 -9.13 -32.32 -44.17
CA PRO A 596 -10.46 -32.51 -44.72
C PRO A 596 -11.29 -31.23 -44.62
N ILE A 597 -12.25 -31.09 -45.55
CA ILE A 597 -13.35 -30.15 -45.42
C ILE A 597 -14.11 -30.47 -44.11
N TRP A 598 -14.51 -29.41 -43.41
CA TRP A 598 -15.35 -29.52 -42.23
C TRP A 598 -16.57 -28.62 -42.38
N ASN A 599 -17.42 -28.54 -41.37
CA ASN A 599 -18.66 -27.76 -41.40
C ASN A 599 -18.85 -27.03 -40.07
N PHE A 600 -19.70 -26.02 -40.03
CA PHE A 600 -20.15 -25.37 -38.79
C PHE A 600 -21.59 -24.88 -38.96
N ASP A 601 -22.20 -24.48 -37.85
CA ASP A 601 -23.55 -23.91 -37.83
C ASP A 601 -23.54 -22.45 -38.33
N GLY A 602 -24.00 -22.24 -39.56
CA GLY A 602 -24.10 -20.94 -40.23
C GLY A 602 -25.15 -20.00 -39.64
N THR A 603 -26.13 -20.53 -38.89
CA THR A 603 -27.16 -19.67 -38.25
C THR A 603 -26.55 -18.86 -37.10
N SER A 604 -25.59 -19.44 -36.38
CA SER A 604 -24.86 -18.81 -35.28
C SER A 604 -23.78 -17.81 -35.74
N THR A 605 -23.55 -17.70 -37.04
CA THR A 605 -22.51 -16.83 -37.63
C THR A 605 -23.07 -15.82 -38.64
N GLY A 606 -24.40 -15.74 -38.79
CA GLY A 606 -25.05 -14.83 -39.73
C GLY A 606 -24.85 -15.21 -41.20
N GLN A 607 -24.54 -16.47 -41.50
CA GLN A 607 -24.28 -16.94 -42.87
C GLN A 607 -25.45 -17.71 -43.46
N GLN A 608 -26.39 -18.17 -42.63
CA GLN A 608 -27.55 -18.93 -43.09
C GLN A 608 -28.81 -18.54 -42.29
N LEU A 609 -29.96 -18.54 -42.95
CA LEU A 609 -31.28 -18.30 -42.35
C LEU A 609 -32.15 -19.56 -42.55
N GLY A 610 -32.67 -20.15 -41.46
CA GLY A 610 -33.67 -21.23 -41.55
C GLY A 610 -33.10 -22.66 -41.60
N ASP A 611 -33.86 -23.58 -42.21
CA ASP A 611 -33.55 -25.02 -42.30
C ASP A 611 -32.38 -25.29 -43.26
N GLY A 612 -31.47 -26.19 -42.85
CA GLY A 612 -30.19 -26.44 -43.53
C GLY A 612 -29.11 -25.47 -43.05
N SER A 613 -28.63 -25.64 -41.81
CA SER A 613 -27.72 -24.68 -41.16
C SER A 613 -26.23 -24.89 -41.48
N ASP A 614 -25.85 -26.02 -42.08
CA ASP A 614 -24.46 -26.38 -42.29
C ASP A 614 -23.77 -25.52 -43.37
N VAL A 615 -22.78 -24.74 -42.96
CA VAL A 615 -21.82 -24.08 -43.88
C VAL A 615 -20.52 -24.85 -43.83
N PHE A 616 -19.91 -25.11 -44.98
CA PHE A 616 -18.68 -25.90 -45.07
C PHE A 616 -17.44 -24.99 -45.05
N ILE A 617 -16.34 -25.50 -44.51
CA ILE A 617 -15.03 -24.85 -44.45
C ILE A 617 -13.99 -25.71 -45.12
N ARG A 618 -13.31 -25.15 -46.13
CA ARG A 618 -12.20 -25.80 -46.83
C ARG A 618 -10.89 -25.10 -46.46
N PRO A 619 -9.90 -25.80 -45.90
CA PRO A 619 -8.57 -25.25 -45.64
C PRO A 619 -7.91 -24.74 -46.91
N VAL A 620 -7.31 -23.55 -46.84
CA VAL A 620 -6.68 -22.87 -47.98
C VAL A 620 -5.25 -22.39 -47.68
N ALA A 621 -4.90 -22.19 -46.41
CA ALA A 621 -3.55 -21.88 -45.98
C ALA A 621 -3.28 -22.46 -44.58
N LEU A 622 -2.02 -22.84 -44.32
CA LEU A 622 -1.61 -23.51 -43.09
C LEU A 622 -0.43 -22.77 -42.43
N PHE A 623 -0.54 -22.53 -41.13
CA PHE A 623 0.45 -21.80 -40.32
C PHE A 623 0.77 -22.57 -39.05
N ARG A 624 1.92 -22.29 -38.42
CA ARG A 624 2.22 -22.85 -37.09
C ARG A 624 1.37 -22.16 -36.04
N ASP A 625 0.90 -22.89 -35.04
CA ASP A 625 0.09 -22.32 -33.94
C ASP A 625 1.01 -21.75 -32.84
N PRO A 626 1.08 -20.42 -32.64
CA PRO A 626 1.91 -19.82 -31.58
C PRO A 626 1.31 -19.98 -30.17
N PHE A 627 0.03 -20.34 -30.05
CA PHE A 627 -0.66 -20.53 -28.76
C PHE A 627 -0.59 -21.98 -28.27
N ARG A 628 -0.38 -22.92 -29.19
CA ARG A 628 -0.15 -24.35 -28.92
C ARG A 628 1.13 -24.79 -29.61
N PRO A 629 2.31 -24.48 -29.05
CA PRO A 629 3.60 -24.73 -29.71
C PRO A 629 3.82 -26.21 -30.06
N GLY A 630 4.87 -26.48 -30.84
CA GLY A 630 5.16 -27.81 -31.36
C GLY A 630 4.49 -28.05 -32.72
N PRO A 631 3.90 -29.23 -32.97
CA PRO A 631 3.47 -29.60 -34.32
C PRO A 631 2.03 -29.15 -34.66
N ASN A 632 1.36 -28.42 -33.76
CA ASN A 632 0.00 -27.93 -33.96
C ASN A 632 -0.05 -26.79 -35.00
N LYS A 633 -1.21 -26.62 -35.64
CA LYS A 633 -1.37 -25.68 -36.77
C LYS A 633 -2.61 -24.79 -36.63
N ILE A 634 -2.57 -23.67 -37.34
CA ILE A 634 -3.73 -22.85 -37.69
C ILE A 634 -4.01 -23.08 -39.19
N ALA A 635 -5.25 -23.44 -39.52
CA ALA A 635 -5.71 -23.61 -40.89
C ALA A 635 -6.72 -22.51 -41.23
N LEU A 636 -6.32 -21.56 -42.07
CA LEU A 636 -7.25 -20.58 -42.64
C LEU A 636 -8.15 -21.30 -43.64
N CYS A 637 -9.46 -21.05 -43.58
CA CYS A 637 -10.45 -21.71 -44.41
C CYS A 637 -11.26 -20.71 -45.22
N GLU A 638 -11.63 -21.12 -46.43
CA GLU A 638 -12.70 -20.49 -47.19
C GLU A 638 -14.04 -21.15 -46.86
N THR A 639 -15.15 -20.40 -46.99
CA THR A 639 -16.50 -20.88 -46.69
C THR A 639 -17.23 -21.29 -47.96
N LEU A 640 -18.00 -22.38 -47.87
CA LEU A 640 -18.76 -22.96 -48.97
C LEU A 640 -20.21 -23.21 -48.54
N ASP A 641 -21.13 -23.15 -49.51
CA ASP A 641 -22.53 -23.49 -49.32
C ASP A 641 -22.80 -25.01 -49.37
N HIS A 642 -24.08 -25.40 -49.32
CA HIS A 642 -24.50 -26.81 -49.35
C HIS A 642 -24.15 -27.56 -50.63
N ASP A 643 -23.93 -26.84 -51.74
CA ASP A 643 -23.52 -27.39 -53.02
C ASP A 643 -21.99 -27.41 -53.18
N TYR A 644 -21.25 -27.12 -52.09
CA TYR A 644 -19.79 -26.97 -52.05
C TYR A 644 -19.25 -25.88 -52.98
N LEU A 645 -20.11 -24.91 -53.33
CA LEU A 645 -19.75 -23.71 -54.06
C LEU A 645 -19.32 -22.60 -53.08
N PRO A 646 -18.55 -21.59 -53.52
CA PRO A 646 -18.16 -20.47 -52.68
C PRO A 646 -19.37 -19.80 -52.05
N HIS A 647 -19.37 -19.69 -50.71
CA HIS A 647 -20.45 -19.02 -49.99
C HIS A 647 -20.55 -17.54 -50.42
N PRO A 648 -21.74 -16.89 -50.42
CA PRO A 648 -21.87 -15.48 -50.84
C PRO A 648 -20.97 -14.48 -50.08
N THR A 649 -20.58 -14.81 -48.85
CA THR A 649 -19.67 -13.99 -48.03
C THR A 649 -18.19 -14.30 -48.28
N ASN A 650 -17.86 -15.27 -49.13
CA ASN A 650 -16.49 -15.68 -49.45
C ASN A 650 -15.90 -14.77 -50.55
N THR A 651 -15.25 -13.69 -50.11
CA THR A 651 -14.54 -12.74 -50.98
C THR A 651 -13.19 -13.28 -51.49
N ARG A 652 -12.62 -14.29 -50.82
CA ARG A 652 -11.34 -14.90 -51.19
C ARG A 652 -11.39 -15.52 -52.58
N GLN A 653 -12.48 -16.21 -52.93
CA GLN A 653 -12.61 -16.85 -54.24
C GLN A 653 -12.50 -15.83 -55.38
N MET A 654 -13.24 -14.72 -55.29
CA MET A 654 -13.16 -13.64 -56.28
C MET A 654 -11.72 -13.10 -56.38
N CYS A 655 -11.06 -12.87 -55.24
CA CYS A 655 -9.68 -12.40 -55.23
C CYS A 655 -8.74 -13.39 -55.92
N LYS A 656 -8.86 -14.69 -55.61
CA LYS A 656 -8.04 -15.76 -56.21
C LYS A 656 -8.16 -15.78 -57.74
N GLU A 657 -9.38 -15.66 -58.27
CA GLU A 657 -9.62 -15.62 -59.72
C GLU A 657 -8.98 -14.41 -60.39
N VAL A 658 -9.06 -13.24 -59.74
CA VAL A 658 -8.42 -12.00 -60.23
C VAL A 658 -6.90 -12.14 -60.24
N MET A 659 -6.31 -12.67 -59.16
CA MET A 659 -4.86 -12.84 -59.05
C MET A 659 -4.32 -13.83 -60.08
N GLU A 660 -5.05 -14.92 -60.36
CA GLU A 660 -4.65 -15.91 -61.37
C GLU A 660 -4.62 -15.30 -62.78
N LYS A 661 -5.55 -14.39 -63.11
CA LYS A 661 -5.58 -13.67 -64.40
C LYS A 661 -4.38 -12.77 -64.64
N VAL A 662 -3.69 -12.33 -63.59
CA VAL A 662 -2.56 -11.38 -63.67
C VAL A 662 -1.26 -11.96 -63.11
N LYS A 663 -1.16 -13.29 -62.97
CA LYS A 663 0.00 -13.94 -62.35
C LYS A 663 1.33 -13.59 -63.03
N ASP A 664 1.31 -13.34 -64.33
CA ASP A 664 2.45 -12.91 -65.13
C ASP A 664 2.97 -11.51 -64.76
N GLN A 665 2.11 -10.66 -64.18
CA GLN A 665 2.47 -9.32 -63.71
C GLN A 665 3.07 -9.31 -62.30
N VAL A 666 3.03 -10.45 -61.58
CA VAL A 666 3.61 -10.66 -60.24
C VAL A 666 3.22 -9.53 -59.26
N PRO A 667 1.91 -9.37 -58.96
CA PRO A 667 1.42 -8.31 -58.08
C PRO A 667 1.88 -8.54 -56.64
N TRP A 668 2.58 -7.55 -56.07
CA TRP A 668 3.00 -7.55 -54.67
C TRP A 668 2.23 -6.51 -53.87
N PHE A 669 1.91 -6.89 -52.64
CA PHE A 669 1.22 -6.05 -51.67
C PHE A 669 1.97 -6.00 -50.34
N GLY A 670 1.94 -4.84 -49.69
CA GLY A 670 2.20 -4.72 -48.26
C GLY A 670 1.06 -3.94 -47.61
N MET A 671 0.53 -4.44 -46.49
CA MET A 671 -0.57 -3.78 -45.80
C MET A 671 -0.16 -3.34 -44.39
N GLU A 672 -0.47 -2.09 -44.07
CA GLU A 672 -0.16 -1.39 -42.82
C GLU A 672 -1.40 -1.41 -41.93
N GLN A 673 -1.55 -2.45 -41.11
CA GLN A 673 -2.74 -2.60 -40.27
C GLN A 673 -2.63 -1.75 -39.00
N GLU A 674 -3.38 -0.66 -38.95
CA GLU A 674 -3.59 0.08 -37.72
C GLU A 674 -4.75 -0.51 -36.90
N TYR A 675 -4.66 -0.41 -35.58
CA TYR A 675 -5.69 -0.88 -34.65
C TYR A 675 -5.60 -0.11 -33.34
N THR A 676 -6.69 -0.12 -32.56
CA THR A 676 -6.70 0.51 -31.23
C THR A 676 -7.04 -0.50 -30.16
N LEU A 677 -6.23 -0.51 -29.09
CA LEU A 677 -6.48 -1.30 -27.90
C LEU A 677 -7.53 -0.62 -27.02
N LEU A 678 -8.57 -1.36 -26.66
CA LEU A 678 -9.65 -0.92 -25.76
C LEU A 678 -9.67 -1.79 -24.52
N ASP A 679 -10.03 -1.21 -23.37
CA ASP A 679 -10.37 -1.98 -22.18
C ASP A 679 -11.77 -2.62 -22.34
N VAL A 680 -12.15 -3.50 -21.41
CA VAL A 680 -13.41 -4.29 -21.50
C VAL A 680 -14.67 -3.43 -21.49
N ASP A 681 -14.59 -2.19 -21.02
CA ASP A 681 -15.64 -1.17 -21.08
C ASP A 681 -15.68 -0.42 -22.43
N LYS A 682 -14.88 -0.88 -23.41
CA LYS A 682 -14.70 -0.28 -24.75
C LYS A 682 -14.06 1.11 -24.74
N HIS A 683 -13.54 1.56 -23.59
CA HIS A 683 -12.75 2.79 -23.54
C HIS A 683 -11.30 2.51 -23.95
N PRO A 684 -10.58 3.43 -24.64
CA PRO A 684 -9.20 3.18 -25.03
C PRO A 684 -8.29 2.78 -23.86
N TYR A 685 -7.47 1.75 -24.09
CA TYR A 685 -6.73 1.06 -23.05
C TYR A 685 -5.66 1.96 -22.42
N GLY A 686 -5.71 2.18 -21.11
CA GLY A 686 -4.75 3.03 -20.39
C GLY A 686 -5.09 4.52 -20.39
N TRP A 687 -6.20 4.94 -21.02
CA TRP A 687 -6.68 6.31 -20.92
C TRP A 687 -7.28 6.61 -19.54
N PRO A 688 -7.30 7.89 -19.11
CA PRO A 688 -7.99 8.30 -17.88
C PRO A 688 -9.47 7.92 -17.96
N LYS A 689 -9.99 7.21 -16.95
CA LYS A 689 -11.41 6.85 -16.90
C LYS A 689 -12.25 8.14 -16.86
N HIS A 690 -13.21 8.25 -17.79
CA HIS A 690 -14.03 9.45 -18.02
C HIS A 690 -13.26 10.71 -18.48
N GLY A 691 -12.06 10.54 -19.04
CA GLY A 691 -11.25 11.65 -19.53
C GLY A 691 -10.48 11.33 -20.80
N TYR A 692 -9.61 12.26 -21.18
CA TYR A 692 -8.71 12.16 -22.31
C TYR A 692 -7.27 12.27 -21.83
N PRO A 693 -6.31 11.61 -22.49
CA PRO A 693 -4.89 11.85 -22.25
C PRO A 693 -4.49 13.25 -22.77
N GLY A 694 -3.21 13.59 -22.63
CA GLY A 694 -2.67 14.82 -23.22
C GLY A 694 -2.87 14.87 -24.75
N PRO A 695 -2.77 16.05 -25.37
CA PRO A 695 -3.00 16.21 -26.82
C PRO A 695 -2.04 15.33 -27.65
N PRO A 696 -2.40 15.04 -28.92
CA PRO A 696 -1.53 14.32 -29.86
C PRO A 696 -0.13 14.95 -29.99
N GLY A 697 0.86 14.12 -30.38
CA GLY A 697 2.24 14.56 -30.59
C GLY A 697 3.29 13.67 -29.91
N PRO A 698 3.23 13.42 -28.59
CA PRO A 698 4.28 12.68 -27.89
C PRO A 698 4.16 11.15 -28.01
N TYR A 699 3.17 10.62 -28.74
CA TYR A 699 2.83 9.19 -28.72
C TYR A 699 3.43 8.39 -29.89
N TYR A 700 3.45 8.95 -31.09
CA TYR A 700 3.95 8.28 -32.29
C TYR A 700 5.40 7.83 -32.11
N CYS A 701 5.67 6.54 -32.30
CA CYS A 701 6.98 5.90 -32.11
C CYS A 701 7.66 6.20 -30.75
N ALA A 702 6.88 6.53 -29.72
CA ALA A 702 7.45 6.96 -28.45
C ALA A 702 7.99 5.80 -27.60
N ILE A 703 8.73 6.16 -26.54
CA ILE A 703 9.22 5.25 -25.50
C ILE A 703 8.97 5.95 -24.15
N GLY A 704 8.46 5.23 -23.17
CA GLY A 704 8.13 5.76 -21.85
C GLY A 704 6.72 5.40 -21.41
N THR A 705 6.55 5.17 -20.11
CA THR A 705 5.26 4.76 -19.51
C THR A 705 4.19 5.85 -19.56
N ASP A 706 4.60 7.11 -19.72
CA ASP A 706 3.75 8.30 -19.89
C ASP A 706 3.17 8.43 -21.31
N ARG A 707 3.69 7.67 -22.28
CA ARG A 707 3.35 7.81 -23.71
C ARG A 707 2.86 6.51 -24.35
N ILE A 708 3.31 5.37 -23.84
CA ILE A 708 3.13 4.07 -24.48
C ILE A 708 2.24 3.16 -23.63
N TYR A 709 1.13 2.73 -24.23
CA TYR A 709 0.14 1.85 -23.61
C TYR A 709 -0.02 0.57 -24.42
N GLY A 710 0.24 -0.60 -23.80
CA GLY A 710 -0.01 -1.91 -24.42
C GLY A 710 1.13 -2.49 -25.26
N ARG A 711 2.38 -2.00 -25.14
CA ARG A 711 3.54 -2.51 -25.91
C ARG A 711 3.74 -4.01 -25.72
N GLU A 712 3.44 -4.54 -24.54
CA GLU A 712 3.54 -5.96 -24.22
C GLU A 712 2.67 -6.84 -25.12
N ILE A 713 1.51 -6.34 -25.58
CA ILE A 713 0.63 -7.04 -26.53
C ILE A 713 1.26 -7.03 -27.92
N VAL A 714 1.82 -5.89 -28.32
CA VAL A 714 2.49 -5.69 -29.62
C VAL A 714 3.70 -6.61 -29.76
N GLU A 715 4.56 -6.65 -28.73
CA GLU A 715 5.75 -7.52 -28.70
C GLU A 715 5.39 -9.01 -28.74
N ALA A 716 4.32 -9.40 -28.03
CA ALA A 716 3.82 -10.77 -28.04
C ALA A 716 3.23 -11.15 -29.41
N HIS A 717 2.39 -10.28 -29.99
CA HIS A 717 1.82 -10.45 -31.32
C HIS A 717 2.91 -10.55 -32.40
N TYR A 718 3.90 -9.68 -32.36
CA TYR A 718 5.00 -9.69 -33.33
C TYR A 718 5.72 -11.04 -33.31
N LYS A 719 6.12 -11.51 -32.13
CA LYS A 719 6.79 -12.82 -31.97
C LYS A 719 5.89 -13.98 -32.37
N ALA A 720 4.59 -13.91 -32.06
CA ALA A 720 3.62 -14.93 -32.45
C ALA A 720 3.47 -15.01 -33.98
N CYS A 721 3.40 -13.87 -34.67
CA CYS A 721 3.40 -13.77 -36.12
C CYS A 721 4.68 -14.36 -36.74
N MET A 722 5.86 -13.98 -36.21
CA MET A 722 7.14 -14.54 -36.65
C MET A 722 7.19 -16.06 -36.47
N TYR A 723 6.73 -16.59 -35.34
CA TYR A 723 6.67 -18.04 -35.09
C TYR A 723 5.70 -18.75 -36.04
N ALA A 724 4.53 -18.15 -36.31
CA ALA A 724 3.51 -18.69 -37.20
C ALA A 724 3.97 -18.76 -38.66
N GLY A 725 4.98 -17.96 -39.03
CA GLY A 725 5.47 -17.82 -40.40
C GLY A 725 4.78 -16.71 -41.19
N ILE A 726 4.11 -15.77 -40.51
CA ILE A 726 3.58 -14.57 -41.13
C ILE A 726 4.75 -13.67 -41.55
N LYS A 727 4.69 -13.12 -42.77
CA LYS A 727 5.60 -12.11 -43.33
C LYS A 727 5.36 -10.74 -42.69
N ILE A 728 5.40 -10.69 -41.36
CA ILE A 728 5.37 -9.44 -40.61
C ILE A 728 6.68 -8.68 -40.88
N SER A 729 6.57 -7.43 -41.32
CA SER A 729 7.73 -6.62 -41.73
C SER A 729 8.09 -5.52 -40.73
N GLY A 730 7.19 -5.19 -39.80
CA GLY A 730 7.41 -4.10 -38.84
C GLY A 730 6.22 -3.85 -37.92
N SER A 731 6.43 -2.92 -36.99
CA SER A 731 5.40 -2.39 -36.09
C SER A 731 5.82 -1.03 -35.53
N ASN A 732 4.85 -0.16 -35.24
CA ASN A 732 5.06 1.14 -34.60
C ASN A 732 3.90 1.48 -33.65
N ALA A 733 4.19 2.33 -32.67
CA ALA A 733 3.14 3.03 -31.91
C ALA A 733 2.60 4.15 -32.79
N GLU A 734 1.27 4.25 -32.90
CA GLU A 734 0.63 5.27 -33.70
C GLU A 734 0.46 6.59 -32.94
N SER A 735 -0.05 7.60 -33.64
CA SER A 735 -0.19 8.97 -33.15
C SER A 735 -1.19 9.12 -32.01
N VAL A 736 -2.16 8.20 -31.91
CA VAL A 736 -3.13 8.16 -30.81
C VAL A 736 -2.63 7.20 -29.72
N PRO A 737 -2.65 7.59 -28.44
CA PRO A 737 -2.27 6.68 -27.37
C PRO A 737 -3.18 5.43 -27.40
N SER A 738 -2.57 4.25 -27.21
CA SER A 738 -3.22 2.92 -27.34
C SER A 738 -3.50 2.47 -28.77
N GLN A 739 -3.20 3.29 -29.78
CA GLN A 739 -3.21 2.91 -31.19
C GLN A 739 -1.84 2.39 -31.60
N TRP A 740 -1.85 1.36 -32.43
CA TRP A 740 -0.66 0.65 -32.89
C TRP A 740 -0.81 0.23 -34.34
N GLU A 741 0.31 -0.08 -34.96
CA GLU A 741 0.37 -0.58 -36.32
C GLU A 741 1.28 -1.81 -36.40
N PHE A 742 0.91 -2.76 -37.26
CA PHE A 742 1.81 -3.80 -37.75
C PHE A 742 1.73 -3.89 -39.28
N GLN A 743 2.85 -4.18 -39.92
CA GLN A 743 2.91 -4.30 -41.37
C GLN A 743 3.08 -5.76 -41.78
N VAL A 744 2.33 -6.20 -42.78
CA VAL A 744 2.46 -7.53 -43.40
C VAL A 744 2.82 -7.36 -44.87
N GLY A 745 3.90 -8.00 -45.31
CA GLY A 745 4.36 -8.01 -46.69
C GLY A 745 5.86 -7.77 -46.86
N PRO A 746 6.35 -7.75 -48.12
CA PRO A 746 5.57 -7.93 -49.34
C PRO A 746 5.06 -9.38 -49.52
N CYS A 747 3.77 -9.52 -49.84
CA CYS A 747 3.10 -10.78 -50.18
C CYS A 747 2.65 -10.77 -51.65
N GLU A 748 2.69 -11.91 -52.32
CA GLU A 748 2.29 -12.02 -53.72
C GLU A 748 0.82 -12.44 -53.85
N GLY A 749 0.04 -11.64 -54.59
CA GLY A 749 -1.35 -11.96 -54.92
C GLY A 749 -2.21 -12.35 -53.71
N ILE A 750 -2.76 -13.56 -53.74
CA ILE A 750 -3.71 -14.08 -52.75
C ILE A 750 -3.12 -14.22 -51.34
N GLU A 751 -1.80 -14.38 -51.25
CA GLU A 751 -1.07 -14.57 -49.98
C GLU A 751 -1.26 -13.37 -49.04
N MET A 752 -1.42 -12.15 -49.59
CA MET A 752 -1.61 -10.95 -48.78
C MET A 752 -2.88 -11.04 -47.91
N GLY A 753 -3.99 -11.47 -48.50
CA GLY A 753 -5.24 -11.65 -47.77
C GLY A 753 -5.16 -12.79 -46.77
N ASP A 754 -4.57 -13.92 -47.17
CA ASP A 754 -4.39 -15.08 -46.29
C ASP A 754 -3.60 -14.70 -45.02
N GLN A 755 -2.48 -14.01 -45.20
CA GLN A 755 -1.60 -13.64 -44.09
C GLN A 755 -2.17 -12.53 -43.21
N LEU A 756 -2.82 -11.51 -43.76
CA LEU A 756 -3.36 -10.43 -42.93
C LEU A 756 -4.52 -10.93 -42.06
N TRP A 757 -5.41 -11.79 -42.59
CA TRP A 757 -6.47 -12.39 -41.78
C TRP A 757 -5.93 -13.25 -40.64
N VAL A 758 -4.87 -14.04 -40.88
CA VAL A 758 -4.24 -14.83 -39.82
C VAL A 758 -3.49 -13.94 -38.83
N ALA A 759 -2.85 -12.86 -39.28
CA ALA A 759 -2.21 -11.88 -38.39
C ALA A 759 -3.24 -11.18 -37.48
N ARG A 760 -4.43 -10.84 -38.00
CA ARG A 760 -5.57 -10.33 -37.22
C ARG A 760 -6.07 -11.36 -36.21
N TYR A 761 -6.20 -12.63 -36.62
CA TYR A 761 -6.56 -13.73 -35.69
C TYR A 761 -5.59 -13.81 -34.52
N ILE A 762 -4.27 -13.82 -34.81
CA ILE A 762 -3.23 -13.87 -33.78
C ILE A 762 -3.34 -12.64 -32.86
N LEU A 763 -3.58 -11.43 -33.41
CA LEU A 763 -3.73 -10.22 -32.61
C LEU A 763 -4.91 -10.32 -31.64
N HIS A 764 -6.08 -10.75 -32.10
CA HIS A 764 -7.25 -10.93 -31.25
C HIS A 764 -6.99 -11.97 -30.14
N ARG A 765 -6.38 -13.11 -30.49
CA ARG A 765 -6.04 -14.16 -29.51
C ARG A 765 -5.00 -13.74 -28.48
N VAL A 766 -4.00 -12.94 -28.88
CA VAL A 766 -3.07 -12.32 -27.92
C VAL A 766 -3.83 -11.33 -27.03
N CYS A 767 -4.68 -10.47 -27.59
CA CYS A 767 -5.46 -9.52 -26.78
C CYS A 767 -6.38 -10.22 -25.76
N GLU A 768 -6.98 -11.36 -26.14
CA GLU A 768 -7.77 -12.20 -25.23
C GLU A 768 -6.96 -12.69 -24.03
N ASP A 769 -5.71 -13.13 -24.22
CA ASP A 769 -4.83 -13.58 -23.14
C ASP A 769 -4.48 -12.44 -22.16
N TYR A 770 -4.48 -11.18 -22.63
CA TYR A 770 -4.25 -9.98 -21.82
C TYR A 770 -5.55 -9.36 -21.28
N GLY A 771 -6.71 -9.87 -21.68
CA GLY A 771 -8.02 -9.34 -21.32
C GLY A 771 -8.28 -7.92 -21.86
N VAL A 772 -7.77 -7.63 -23.06
CA VAL A 772 -7.91 -6.35 -23.77
C VAL A 772 -8.68 -6.61 -25.08
N ILE A 773 -9.41 -5.62 -25.59
CA ILE A 773 -10.14 -5.70 -26.85
C ILE A 773 -9.29 -5.04 -27.94
N CYS A 774 -9.10 -5.70 -29.07
CA CYS A 774 -8.56 -5.07 -30.27
C CYS A 774 -9.72 -4.56 -31.14
N SER A 775 -9.70 -3.26 -31.46
CA SER A 775 -10.66 -2.63 -32.38
C SER A 775 -9.99 -2.33 -33.71
N LEU A 776 -10.61 -2.78 -34.79
CA LEU A 776 -10.29 -2.41 -36.18
C LEU A 776 -11.24 -1.31 -36.71
N ASP A 777 -12.01 -0.67 -35.82
CA ASP A 777 -12.89 0.45 -36.22
C ASP A 777 -12.04 1.62 -36.75
N PRO A 778 -12.40 2.23 -37.90
CA PRO A 778 -11.59 3.31 -38.50
C PRO A 778 -11.62 4.63 -37.73
N LYS A 779 -12.54 4.80 -36.78
CA LYS A 779 -12.64 5.99 -35.94
C LYS A 779 -13.13 5.60 -34.54
N PRO A 780 -12.28 4.93 -33.74
CA PRO A 780 -12.68 4.35 -32.46
C PRO A 780 -12.95 5.42 -31.39
N VAL A 781 -12.37 6.61 -31.54
CA VAL A 781 -12.61 7.78 -30.70
C VAL A 781 -13.04 8.96 -31.59
N THR A 782 -14.18 9.56 -31.25
CA THR A 782 -14.70 10.75 -31.95
C THR A 782 -13.90 12.01 -31.59
N GLY A 783 -13.89 13.00 -32.48
CA GLY A 783 -13.17 14.28 -32.29
C GLY A 783 -11.81 14.31 -33.00
N ASP A 784 -10.89 15.14 -32.47
CA ASP A 784 -9.60 15.49 -33.07
C ASP A 784 -8.52 14.40 -32.94
N TRP A 785 -8.90 13.16 -32.65
CA TRP A 785 -7.99 12.02 -32.62
C TRP A 785 -7.83 11.42 -34.03
N ASN A 786 -6.65 10.92 -34.38
CA ASN A 786 -6.48 10.23 -35.67
C ASN A 786 -7.39 9.00 -35.76
N GLY A 787 -7.81 8.67 -36.97
CA GLY A 787 -8.50 7.40 -37.21
C GLY A 787 -7.51 6.26 -37.43
N ALA A 788 -8.04 5.06 -37.69
CA ALA A 788 -7.25 3.87 -38.00
C ALA A 788 -7.42 3.45 -39.46
N GLY A 789 -6.33 3.38 -40.22
CA GLY A 789 -6.29 2.95 -41.61
C GLY A 789 -5.80 1.52 -41.83
N CYS A 790 -5.84 1.08 -43.08
CA CYS A 790 -5.07 -0.07 -43.54
C CYS A 790 -4.36 0.26 -44.86
N HIS A 791 -3.29 1.05 -44.83
CA HIS A 791 -2.66 1.51 -46.08
C HIS A 791 -2.14 0.32 -46.90
N VAL A 792 -2.28 0.41 -48.23
CA VAL A 792 -1.92 -0.67 -49.15
C VAL A 792 -0.83 -0.21 -50.08
N ASN A 793 0.35 -0.76 -49.87
CA ASN A 793 1.49 -0.65 -50.77
C ASN A 793 1.32 -1.64 -51.92
N PHE A 794 1.31 -1.18 -53.17
CA PHE A 794 1.09 -2.04 -54.35
C PHE A 794 2.14 -1.82 -55.45
N SER A 795 2.58 -2.92 -56.06
CA SER A 795 3.42 -2.90 -57.26
C SER A 795 3.24 -4.13 -58.14
N THR A 796 3.53 -3.98 -59.44
CA THR A 796 3.76 -5.09 -60.37
C THR A 796 5.24 -5.25 -60.68
N LEU A 797 5.63 -6.34 -61.34
CA LEU A 797 7.01 -6.56 -61.78
C LEU A 797 7.55 -5.36 -62.58
N VAL A 798 6.74 -4.80 -63.47
CA VAL A 798 7.12 -3.62 -64.28
C VAL A 798 7.37 -2.40 -63.40
N MET A 799 6.52 -2.15 -62.40
CA MET A 799 6.69 -1.00 -61.49
C MET A 799 8.00 -1.10 -60.70
N ARG A 800 8.41 -2.33 -60.31
CA ARG A 800 9.62 -2.59 -59.52
C ARG A 800 10.91 -2.65 -60.34
N THR A 801 10.83 -2.85 -61.65
CA THR A 801 12.01 -3.06 -62.49
C THR A 801 12.69 -1.71 -62.79
N PRO A 802 13.95 -1.49 -62.36
CA PRO A 802 14.68 -0.26 -62.67
C PRO A 802 15.03 -0.23 -64.16
N THR A 803 14.78 0.91 -64.80
CA THR A 803 15.17 1.15 -66.20
C THR A 803 15.76 2.55 -66.35
N PRO A 804 16.72 2.77 -67.27
CA PRO A 804 17.28 4.09 -67.54
C PRO A 804 16.21 5.14 -67.93
N GLU A 805 15.11 4.70 -68.54
CA GLU A 805 14.02 5.55 -69.00
C GLU A 805 12.95 5.81 -67.92
N GLY A 806 13.07 5.21 -66.73
CA GLY A 806 12.10 5.37 -65.64
C GLY A 806 10.73 4.76 -65.91
N THR A 807 10.68 3.65 -66.66
CA THR A 807 9.43 2.97 -67.04
C THR A 807 8.63 2.46 -65.85
N GLY A 808 9.31 2.09 -64.76
CA GLY A 808 8.65 1.67 -63.51
C GLY A 808 7.81 2.79 -62.90
N TYR A 809 8.39 3.99 -62.78
CA TYR A 809 7.68 5.19 -62.31
C TYR A 809 6.52 5.58 -63.25
N LYS A 810 6.71 5.46 -64.57
CA LYS A 810 5.63 5.71 -65.53
C LYS A 810 4.47 4.75 -65.34
N ALA A 811 4.74 3.45 -65.13
CA ALA A 811 3.71 2.46 -64.84
C ALA A 811 2.94 2.77 -63.54
N ILE A 812 3.62 3.28 -62.52
CA ILE A 812 2.99 3.77 -61.27
C ILE A 812 2.04 4.93 -61.58
N GLN A 813 2.49 5.93 -62.35
CA GLN A 813 1.65 7.08 -62.73
C GLN A 813 0.41 6.65 -63.52
N GLU A 814 0.57 5.71 -64.46
CA GLU A 814 -0.55 5.16 -65.24
C GLU A 814 -1.57 4.43 -64.35
N ALA A 815 -1.11 3.64 -63.36
CA ALA A 815 -1.99 3.00 -62.40
C ALA A 815 -2.77 4.02 -61.54
N ILE A 816 -2.12 5.09 -61.09
CA ILE A 816 -2.76 6.17 -60.31
C ILE A 816 -3.84 6.88 -61.13
N VAL A 817 -3.60 7.12 -62.43
CA VAL A 817 -4.60 7.71 -63.35
C VAL A 817 -5.80 6.77 -63.55
N LYS A 818 -5.61 5.45 -63.52
CA LYS A 818 -6.73 4.50 -63.54
C LYS A 818 -7.53 4.59 -62.24
N LEU A 819 -6.85 4.59 -61.09
CA LEU A 819 -7.48 4.71 -59.76
C LEU A 819 -8.30 6.00 -59.61
N SER A 820 -7.82 7.12 -60.15
CA SER A 820 -8.52 8.41 -60.05
C SER A 820 -9.89 8.42 -60.74
N LYS A 821 -10.10 7.55 -61.73
CA LYS A 821 -11.36 7.47 -62.50
C LYS A 821 -12.44 6.66 -61.81
N VAL A 822 -12.07 5.83 -60.83
CA VAL A 822 -12.96 4.88 -60.13
C VAL A 822 -12.87 5.04 -58.61
N HIS A 823 -12.61 6.26 -58.14
CA HIS A 823 -12.37 6.53 -56.72
C HIS A 823 -13.54 6.09 -55.83
N LEU A 824 -14.78 6.48 -56.16
CA LEU A 824 -15.97 6.16 -55.36
C LEU A 824 -16.33 4.66 -55.40
N GLU A 825 -16.02 4.00 -56.51
CA GLU A 825 -16.14 2.55 -56.65
C GLU A 825 -15.16 1.84 -55.70
N HIS A 826 -13.91 2.30 -55.61
CA HIS A 826 -12.94 1.77 -54.64
C HIS A 826 -13.37 1.99 -53.19
N ILE A 827 -13.87 3.19 -52.84
CA ILE A 827 -14.36 3.48 -51.48
C ILE A 827 -15.41 2.46 -51.02
N ALA A 828 -16.27 1.99 -51.93
CA ALA A 828 -17.28 0.99 -51.60
C ALA A 828 -16.73 -0.41 -51.25
N TYR A 829 -15.48 -0.72 -51.63
CA TYR A 829 -14.80 -1.97 -51.28
C TYR A 829 -13.81 -1.80 -50.12
N TYR A 830 -13.62 -0.56 -49.66
CA TYR A 830 -12.55 -0.20 -48.71
C TYR A 830 -13.01 -0.24 -47.25
N ASP A 831 -14.27 -0.60 -47.01
CA ASP A 831 -14.79 -1.12 -45.75
C ASP A 831 -15.98 -2.07 -46.01
N PRO A 832 -16.31 -2.96 -45.05
CA PRO A 832 -17.41 -3.94 -45.17
C PRO A 832 -18.80 -3.32 -45.36
N HIS A 833 -18.98 -2.05 -44.99
CA HIS A 833 -20.24 -1.33 -45.03
C HIS A 833 -20.34 -0.36 -46.22
N GLY A 834 -19.57 -0.60 -47.28
CA GLY A 834 -19.73 0.10 -48.55
C GLY A 834 -19.28 1.55 -48.53
N GLY A 835 -18.34 1.94 -47.67
CA GLY A 835 -17.83 3.31 -47.51
C GLY A 835 -18.32 3.98 -46.22
N ARG A 836 -19.31 3.40 -45.53
CA ARG A 836 -20.00 4.05 -44.41
C ARG A 836 -19.15 4.16 -43.15
N ASP A 837 -18.27 3.19 -42.90
CA ASP A 837 -17.36 3.30 -41.76
C ASP A 837 -16.28 4.34 -42.03
N ASN A 838 -15.74 4.31 -43.24
CA ASN A 838 -14.62 5.15 -43.63
C ASN A 838 -15.02 6.64 -43.76
N GLU A 839 -16.31 6.96 -43.91
CA GLU A 839 -16.86 8.33 -43.81
C GLU A 839 -16.42 9.03 -42.51
N ARG A 840 -16.32 8.29 -41.41
CA ARG A 840 -15.94 8.84 -40.09
C ARG A 840 -14.44 9.16 -40.01
N ARG A 841 -13.63 8.59 -40.90
CA ARG A 841 -12.16 8.72 -40.91
C ARG A 841 -11.68 9.70 -41.97
N LEU A 842 -12.15 9.56 -43.21
CA LEU A 842 -11.71 10.33 -44.38
C LEU A 842 -12.41 11.69 -44.47
N ILE A 843 -12.04 12.61 -43.57
CA ILE A 843 -12.70 13.91 -43.42
C ILE A 843 -11.88 15.10 -43.96
N GLY A 844 -10.71 14.85 -44.57
CA GLY A 844 -9.82 15.94 -45.05
C GLY A 844 -8.96 16.59 -43.95
N ALA A 845 -8.89 15.96 -42.78
CA ALA A 845 -8.06 16.37 -41.64
C ALA A 845 -7.31 15.16 -41.07
N ASN A 846 -6.38 15.38 -40.15
CA ASN A 846 -5.62 14.32 -39.45
C ASN A 846 -4.93 13.34 -40.42
N GLU A 847 -4.16 13.88 -41.37
CA GLU A 847 -3.39 13.12 -42.38
C GLU A 847 -4.24 12.25 -43.33
N THR A 848 -5.49 12.67 -43.60
CA THR A 848 -6.38 11.99 -44.57
C THR A 848 -6.99 12.98 -45.57
N GLU A 849 -7.26 12.50 -46.78
CA GLU A 849 -8.08 13.21 -47.77
C GLU A 849 -9.58 13.06 -47.46
N THR A 850 -10.42 13.95 -48.00
CA THR A 850 -11.88 13.78 -47.91
C THR A 850 -12.35 12.55 -48.69
N ILE A 851 -13.38 11.85 -48.19
CA ILE A 851 -13.90 10.61 -48.81
C ILE A 851 -14.42 10.78 -50.26
N ILE A 852 -14.70 12.01 -50.68
CA ILE A 852 -15.21 12.32 -52.02
C ILE A 852 -14.11 12.74 -53.00
N ALA A 853 -12.95 13.19 -52.50
CA ALA A 853 -11.88 13.71 -53.33
C ALA A 853 -10.81 12.65 -53.56
N PHE A 854 -10.27 12.63 -54.78
CA PHE A 854 -9.10 11.86 -55.11
C PHE A 854 -7.91 12.79 -55.32
N SER A 855 -6.81 12.51 -54.63
CA SER A 855 -5.55 13.23 -54.79
C SER A 855 -4.35 12.27 -54.78
N SER A 856 -3.25 12.68 -55.39
CA SER A 856 -1.99 11.93 -55.33
C SER A 856 -0.79 12.87 -55.26
N GLY A 857 0.28 12.44 -54.61
CA GLY A 857 1.46 13.28 -54.44
C GLY A 857 2.70 12.52 -53.96
N VAL A 858 3.88 13.10 -54.23
CA VAL A 858 5.14 12.52 -53.78
C VAL A 858 5.43 12.93 -52.35
N ALA A 859 5.56 11.95 -51.46
CA ALA A 859 5.71 12.11 -50.02
C ALA A 859 4.62 12.96 -49.34
N ASN A 860 3.45 13.09 -49.96
CA ASN A 860 2.31 13.79 -49.36
C ASN A 860 1.47 12.79 -48.56
N ARG A 861 1.40 12.95 -47.24
CA ARG A 861 0.61 12.07 -46.35
C ARG A 861 -0.89 12.39 -46.35
N GLU A 862 -1.28 13.58 -46.79
CA GLU A 862 -2.67 14.04 -46.79
C GLU A 862 -3.43 13.64 -48.06
N CYS A 863 -2.76 13.00 -49.03
CA CYS A 863 -3.38 12.61 -50.29
C CYS A 863 -3.95 11.18 -50.28
N SER A 864 -4.83 10.87 -51.23
CA SER A 864 -5.38 9.52 -51.37
C SER A 864 -4.32 8.48 -51.72
N ILE A 865 -3.47 8.78 -52.72
CA ILE A 865 -2.38 7.90 -53.16
C ILE A 865 -1.04 8.60 -53.00
N ARG A 866 -0.20 8.06 -52.11
CA ARG A 866 1.15 8.58 -51.87
C ARG A 866 2.17 7.80 -52.69
N ILE A 867 3.07 8.53 -53.33
CA ILE A 867 4.29 7.97 -53.91
C ILE A 867 5.43 8.21 -52.90
N PRO A 868 6.08 7.16 -52.37
CA PRO A 868 7.22 7.33 -51.47
C PRO A 868 8.35 8.15 -52.11
N ARG A 869 9.08 8.92 -51.30
CA ARG A 869 10.20 9.75 -51.79
C ARG A 869 11.23 8.92 -52.56
N GLN A 870 11.64 7.80 -51.97
CA GLN A 870 12.61 6.88 -52.56
C GLN A 870 12.16 6.35 -53.93
N VAL A 871 10.88 6.03 -54.10
CA VAL A 871 10.32 5.56 -55.39
C VAL A 871 10.39 6.64 -56.47
N TYR A 872 10.16 7.90 -56.08
CA TYR A 872 10.32 9.03 -57.00
C TYR A 872 11.78 9.25 -57.39
N ASP A 873 12.71 9.08 -56.45
CA ASP A 873 14.14 9.28 -56.69
C ASP A 873 14.72 8.15 -57.56
N ASP A 874 14.38 6.89 -57.24
CA ASP A 874 14.86 5.69 -57.94
C ASP A 874 14.13 5.42 -59.27
N LYS A 875 13.02 6.12 -59.53
CA LYS A 875 12.17 5.96 -60.71
C LYS A 875 11.58 4.54 -60.88
N CYS A 876 11.48 3.76 -59.81
CA CYS A 876 10.80 2.46 -59.75
C CYS A 876 10.42 2.14 -58.30
N GLY A 877 9.47 1.22 -58.11
CA GLY A 877 9.05 0.72 -56.79
C GLY A 877 7.55 0.44 -56.71
N TYR A 878 6.85 1.16 -55.82
CA TYR A 878 5.44 0.96 -55.48
C TYR A 878 4.73 2.28 -55.19
N PHE A 879 3.40 2.27 -55.10
CA PHE A 879 2.61 3.37 -54.51
C PHE A 879 1.84 2.89 -53.28
N GLU A 880 1.47 3.83 -52.41
CA GLU A 880 0.73 3.60 -51.16
C GLU A 880 -0.70 4.15 -51.33
N ASP A 881 -1.70 3.28 -51.31
CA ASP A 881 -3.12 3.67 -51.24
C ASP A 881 -3.53 3.83 -49.77
N ARG A 882 -3.80 5.07 -49.36
CA ARG A 882 -4.07 5.44 -47.96
C ARG A 882 -5.56 5.41 -47.59
N ARG A 883 -6.40 5.10 -48.57
CA ARG A 883 -7.87 5.13 -48.43
C ARG A 883 -8.49 3.92 -47.71
N PRO A 884 -7.94 2.69 -47.74
CA PRO A 884 -8.60 1.57 -47.09
C PRO A 884 -8.75 1.75 -45.57
N SER A 885 -9.90 1.35 -45.05
CA SER A 885 -10.23 1.37 -43.62
C SER A 885 -9.44 0.29 -42.87
N SER A 886 -9.20 0.49 -41.57
CA SER A 886 -8.59 -0.54 -40.70
C SER A 886 -9.40 -1.85 -40.64
N ASN A 887 -10.73 -1.80 -40.77
CA ASN A 887 -11.60 -2.98 -40.85
C ASN A 887 -11.81 -3.54 -42.27
N CYS A 888 -11.10 -3.03 -43.28
CA CYS A 888 -11.28 -3.54 -44.65
C CYS A 888 -11.01 -5.04 -44.76
N ASP A 889 -11.70 -5.71 -45.68
CA ASP A 889 -11.33 -7.06 -46.08
C ASP A 889 -10.16 -6.99 -47.09
N PRO A 890 -8.97 -7.54 -46.76
CA PRO A 890 -7.83 -7.51 -47.67
C PRO A 890 -8.10 -8.23 -48.99
N TYR A 891 -8.97 -9.24 -49.06
CA TYR A 891 -9.31 -9.88 -50.34
C TYR A 891 -10.05 -8.92 -51.26
N ALA A 892 -11.06 -8.21 -50.74
CA ALA A 892 -11.82 -7.22 -51.47
C ALA A 892 -10.92 -6.07 -51.98
N VAL A 893 -10.05 -5.54 -51.10
CA VAL A 893 -9.16 -4.42 -51.44
C VAL A 893 -8.13 -4.83 -52.50
N THR A 894 -7.39 -5.93 -52.30
CA THR A 894 -6.34 -6.37 -53.22
C THR A 894 -6.89 -6.75 -54.60
N ALA A 895 -8.05 -7.43 -54.65
CA ALA A 895 -8.73 -7.75 -55.90
C ALA A 895 -9.15 -6.48 -56.66
N THR A 896 -9.67 -5.48 -55.95
CA THR A 896 -10.13 -4.21 -56.54
C THR A 896 -8.96 -3.41 -57.10
N VAL A 897 -7.85 -3.32 -56.37
CA VAL A 897 -6.62 -2.66 -56.85
C VAL A 897 -6.11 -3.32 -58.13
N VAL A 898 -6.08 -4.66 -58.19
CA VAL A 898 -5.61 -5.38 -59.38
C VAL A 898 -6.56 -5.26 -60.56
N LYS A 899 -7.88 -5.37 -60.34
CA LYS A 899 -8.87 -5.15 -61.41
C LYS A 899 -8.66 -3.80 -62.09
N THR A 900 -8.47 -2.75 -61.31
CA THR A 900 -8.28 -1.40 -61.84
C THR A 900 -6.90 -1.20 -62.48
N CYS A 901 -5.83 -1.70 -61.86
CA CYS A 901 -4.47 -1.39 -62.30
C CYS A 901 -3.99 -2.30 -63.44
N CYS A 902 -4.35 -3.58 -63.40
CA CYS A 902 -3.73 -4.65 -64.20
C CYS A 902 -4.65 -5.23 -65.29
N LEU A 903 -5.98 -5.12 -65.13
CA LEU A 903 -6.95 -5.65 -66.10
C LEU A 903 -7.52 -4.53 -67.01
N SER A 904 -8.28 -4.93 -68.03
CA SER A 904 -8.90 -4.02 -68.99
C SER A 904 -10.26 -4.57 -69.46
N GLY A 905 -11.10 -3.72 -70.06
CA GLY A 905 -12.42 -4.12 -70.56
C GLY A 905 -13.38 -4.49 -69.43
N GLU A 906 -14.23 -5.50 -69.66
CA GLU A 906 -15.19 -6.00 -68.66
C GLU A 906 -14.51 -6.48 -67.37
N ASP A 907 -13.33 -7.08 -67.48
CA ASP A 907 -12.58 -7.62 -66.34
C ASP A 907 -12.07 -6.55 -65.36
N SER A 908 -12.01 -5.29 -65.79
CA SER A 908 -11.61 -4.15 -64.96
C SER A 908 -12.77 -3.46 -64.23
N LYS A 909 -14.03 -3.84 -64.51
CA LYS A 909 -15.19 -3.15 -63.95
C LYS A 909 -15.43 -3.51 -62.49
N LEU A 910 -15.79 -2.49 -61.71
CA LEU A 910 -16.25 -2.60 -60.33
C LEU A 910 -17.76 -2.44 -60.28
N THR A 911 -18.44 -3.27 -59.49
CA THR A 911 -19.91 -3.34 -59.44
C THR A 911 -20.53 -2.50 -58.33
N MET A 912 -19.74 -2.12 -57.32
CA MET A 912 -20.20 -1.30 -56.20
C MET A 912 -19.72 0.13 -56.38
N LYS A 913 -20.50 1.09 -55.87
CA LYS A 913 -20.17 2.50 -55.88
C LYS A 913 -20.67 3.16 -54.61
N TYR A 914 -19.79 3.92 -53.96
CA TYR A 914 -20.14 4.70 -52.80
C TYR A 914 -21.01 5.89 -53.19
N LEU A 915 -22.09 6.10 -52.43
CA LEU A 915 -23.03 7.21 -52.62
C LEU A 915 -22.99 8.14 -51.40
N PRO A 916 -22.37 9.32 -51.52
CA PRO A 916 -22.34 10.32 -50.47
C PRO A 916 -23.76 10.70 -50.05
N ARG A 917 -24.00 10.79 -48.73
CA ARG A 917 -25.23 11.41 -48.20
C ARG A 917 -24.95 12.90 -48.05
N PHE A 918 -25.57 13.70 -48.92
CA PHE A 918 -25.58 15.16 -48.79
C PHE A 918 -26.52 15.61 -47.69
#